data_AF-A0A1Q2HRS0-F1
#
_entry.id   AF-A0A1Q2HRS0-F1
#
_cell.length_a   1.000
_cell.length_b   1.000
_cell.length_c   1.000
_cell.angle_alpha   90.00
_cell.angle_beta   90.00
_cell.angle_gamma   90.00
#
_symmetry.space_group_name_H-M   'P 1'
#
loop_
_entity.id
_entity.type
_entity.pdbx_description
1 polymer ?
#
loop_
_entity_poly.entity_id
_entity_poly.type
_entity_poly.pdbx_seq_one_letter_code
_entity_poly.pdbx_strand_id
1 'polypeptide(L)'
;MNKTGLKIILLASLCGAAFSAELKNDAYTVQTLDQSRVELRHKDAGVWDLEMRFCVLFTDKNPRPASRPGEVPNVKYNVVTWENKSLESGAGLDSSQSDYLAVGDGFDPSILEGSRDSRTANLFYAAPQVSVSAERMVHRGSSIIYVFPEHPLFTLRARLKITEGDAPPALEYSFTPKKDGYYSVGYAGSPEYQLEELDEIWQPLLWQEKRFPNKPFMTMAYRCTIPSALITKNGSTFGMVVDPEEYPFEELPVFDNSRFGVAVRNKEGLAEPMVFAPVLGGINSKMKAGQSFSFSLRPTAVKGRTTEAFEYIARRLYGFDNYRKNSICTLNQTLENMIDYGMSRWSRFLEDQKGCSYATDAPGTVKNVSSLNPLELAIAADNEEIFKRRAYPYIEYMLSRKKFLFTTNEKQKIQRPSYTLEGPCAPISELSSLFGIFEEATPAFKELAVQEFHRSRVRNLDVQQSGKSWENALFLYEAVKDRKYLDFAKSRADEYIKQRVEKPQTAFDDPQAGAFFFWTAFTPKFIQLLELYEVTKEQRYLEAAHEGARRFTQFTWMSPKIPERDILVNEGGKAPLYWYLKSKGHKQMYIPEEKVPAWRLSSIGLTPESTGTCTGHRAIFMANYAPWLIRIGYYTDDSFLREVGRSAIVGRYCSFPGYHINTARTTAYEKPDYPLREHKELSVNSFHYNHIWPMMSMLLDYLVTETMARSDKQIDFPSHFIEGYAYLQNKFYGTQKGRFYDYQDAVLWMPSGLLDVDNVEINYISARGDNALYLAFLNESDKQAEGRVSLNQELVSLDSCKVRLLSAGGKASKEISSGDFDIKIPPRGLTAVAIEGAEIQTRFQHKVMGVTAEDAWDKGFVEFDSPAGRAAVLNLGKAAKTVYVYLKDSKEDFRNVDMIYDDGSGKNRIQDDSFPWEFTVPIDSALSSFSFVIEGSGQDGEKVISKEYLLQK
;
A
#
# COMPACT_ATOMS: atom_id res chain seq x y z
N MET A 1 -54.11 -57.09 53.13
CA MET A 1 -54.27 -55.90 54.00
C MET A 1 -53.02 -55.02 53.85
N ASN A 2 -53.21 -53.75 53.49
CA ASN A 2 -52.49 -52.52 53.90
C ASN A 2 -51.02 -52.60 54.37
N LYS A 3 -50.11 -51.62 54.16
CA LYS A 3 -49.98 -50.39 53.36
C LYS A 3 -48.66 -49.74 53.85
N THR A 4 -47.93 -49.05 52.96
CA THR A 4 -47.07 -47.85 53.19
C THR A 4 -45.82 -47.88 54.10
N GLY A 5 -44.71 -47.31 53.60
CA GLY A 5 -43.63 -46.75 54.45
C GLY A 5 -42.28 -46.47 53.76
N LEU A 6 -42.07 -45.21 53.35
CA LEU A 6 -40.94 -44.60 52.63
C LEU A 6 -39.62 -44.42 53.44
N LYS A 7 -38.43 -44.51 52.78
CA LYS A 7 -37.18 -43.67 52.88
C LYS A 7 -35.90 -44.51 52.63
N ILE A 8 -35.20 -44.37 51.51
CA ILE A 8 -34.14 -43.39 51.12
C ILE A 8 -32.86 -43.47 51.99
N ILE A 9 -31.71 -43.45 51.28
CA ILE A 9 -30.29 -43.22 51.66
C ILE A 9 -29.44 -44.50 51.83
N LEU A 10 -28.77 -44.95 50.76
CA LEU A 10 -27.30 -45.00 50.64
C LEU A 10 -26.90 -45.58 49.26
N LEU A 11 -26.48 -44.72 48.35
CA LEU A 11 -25.62 -45.10 47.21
C LEU A 11 -24.70 -43.92 46.90
N ALA A 12 -23.90 -43.57 47.91
CA ALA A 12 -22.66 -42.84 47.75
C ALA A 12 -21.55 -43.90 47.70
N SER A 13 -21.14 -44.28 46.48
CA SER A 13 -19.84 -44.90 46.17
C SER A 13 -19.78 -45.23 44.68
N LEU A 14 -19.23 -44.30 43.89
CA LEU A 14 -18.36 -44.51 42.72
C LEU A 14 -18.05 -43.14 42.07
N CYS A 15 -17.47 -42.24 42.87
CA CYS A 15 -16.64 -41.15 42.37
C CYS A 15 -15.19 -41.63 42.45
N GLY A 16 -14.46 -41.59 41.34
CA GLY A 16 -13.02 -41.84 41.34
C GLY A 16 -12.53 -42.69 40.18
N ALA A 17 -12.73 -42.24 38.93
CA ALA A 17 -11.87 -42.49 37.77
C ALA A 17 -12.47 -41.78 36.54
N ALA A 18 -12.40 -40.45 36.50
CA ALA A 18 -12.53 -39.77 35.21
C ALA A 18 -11.19 -39.95 34.50
N PHE A 19 -11.09 -40.93 33.61
CA PHE A 19 -10.00 -41.00 32.63
C PHE A 19 -9.88 -39.62 31.97
N SER A 20 -8.70 -38.98 32.07
CA SER A 20 -8.40 -37.77 31.31
C SER A 20 -8.46 -38.13 29.82
N ALA A 21 -9.57 -37.81 29.17
CA ALA A 21 -9.74 -38.11 27.76
C ALA A 21 -9.03 -37.03 26.95
N GLU A 22 -7.88 -37.39 26.41
CA GLU A 22 -7.11 -36.57 25.47
C GLU A 22 -7.79 -36.60 24.10
N LEU A 23 -7.99 -35.42 23.49
CA LEU A 23 -8.35 -35.33 22.06
C LEU A 23 -7.11 -34.96 21.28
N LYS A 24 -6.87 -35.61 20.13
CA LYS A 24 -5.67 -35.37 19.34
C LYS A 24 -5.91 -35.49 17.84
N ASN A 25 -5.21 -34.67 17.07
CA ASN A 25 -4.99 -34.82 15.64
C ASN A 25 -3.49 -34.72 15.30
N ASP A 26 -3.12 -34.50 14.04
CA ASP A 26 -1.73 -34.56 13.59
C ASP A 26 -0.87 -33.38 14.09
N ALA A 27 -1.48 -32.32 14.63
CA ALA A 27 -0.80 -31.12 15.09
C ALA A 27 -1.20 -30.68 16.51
N TYR A 28 -2.43 -30.93 16.93
CA TYR A 28 -3.01 -30.45 18.17
C TYR A 28 -3.35 -31.60 19.12
N THR A 29 -3.09 -31.37 20.39
CA THR A 29 -3.54 -32.19 21.52
C THR A 29 -4.32 -31.29 22.48
N VAL A 30 -5.51 -31.72 22.88
CA VAL A 30 -6.36 -31.04 23.85
C VAL A 30 -6.51 -31.95 25.06
N GLN A 31 -5.96 -31.51 26.19
CA GLN A 31 -6.01 -32.24 27.45
C GLN A 31 -6.95 -31.53 28.42
N THR A 32 -7.88 -32.28 29.02
CA THR A 32 -8.75 -31.75 30.07
C THR A 32 -7.95 -31.43 31.33
N LEU A 33 -8.08 -30.21 31.86
CA LEU A 33 -7.47 -29.79 33.13
C LEU A 33 -8.47 -29.88 34.29
N ASP A 34 -9.67 -29.36 34.10
CA ASP A 34 -10.79 -29.47 35.04
C ASP A 34 -12.14 -29.37 34.32
N GLN A 35 -13.23 -29.10 35.03
CA GLN A 35 -14.59 -29.06 34.48
C GLN A 35 -14.88 -27.93 33.47
N SER A 36 -14.05 -26.88 33.45
CA SER A 36 -14.20 -25.73 32.54
C SER A 36 -12.96 -25.45 31.70
N ARG A 37 -11.79 -26.00 32.06
CA ARG A 37 -10.51 -25.71 31.42
C ARG A 37 -9.93 -26.89 30.65
N VAL A 38 -9.30 -26.57 29.54
CA VAL A 38 -8.48 -27.49 28.75
C VAL A 38 -7.13 -26.85 28.45
N GLU A 39 -6.14 -27.70 28.27
CA GLU A 39 -4.81 -27.35 27.80
C GLU A 39 -4.73 -27.68 26.30
N LEU A 40 -4.43 -26.67 25.49
CA LEU A 40 -4.17 -26.81 24.06
C LEU A 40 -2.65 -26.88 23.83
N ARG A 41 -2.18 -27.99 23.28
CA ARG A 41 -0.80 -28.17 22.84
C ARG A 41 -0.76 -28.26 21.32
N HIS A 42 0.08 -27.46 20.69
CA HIS A 42 0.47 -27.69 19.30
C HIS A 42 1.85 -28.36 19.28
N LYS A 43 2.08 -29.34 18.40
CA LYS A 43 3.30 -30.16 18.36
C LYS A 43 4.60 -29.34 18.30
N ASP A 44 4.57 -28.19 17.64
CA ASP A 44 5.72 -27.33 17.42
C ASP A 44 5.65 -26.00 18.21
N ALA A 45 4.53 -25.71 18.88
CA ALA A 45 4.34 -24.43 19.58
C ALA A 45 4.17 -24.64 21.10
N GLY A 46 4.03 -23.53 21.83
CA GLY A 46 3.78 -23.54 23.26
C GLY A 46 2.46 -24.23 23.67
N VAL A 47 2.33 -24.38 24.99
CA VAL A 47 1.15 -24.90 25.69
C VAL A 47 0.28 -23.73 26.13
N TRP A 48 -1.03 -23.82 25.90
CA TRP A 48 -1.97 -22.73 26.20
C TRP A 48 -3.20 -23.24 26.94
N ASP A 49 -3.48 -22.64 28.09
CA ASP A 49 -4.67 -22.95 28.88
C ASP A 49 -5.87 -22.16 28.35
N LEU A 50 -6.96 -22.86 28.11
CA LEU A 50 -8.23 -22.29 27.66
C LEU A 50 -9.30 -22.58 28.70
N GLU A 51 -10.01 -21.55 29.12
CA GLU A 51 -11.22 -21.69 29.91
C GLU A 51 -12.44 -21.58 28.98
N MET A 52 -13.44 -22.45 29.12
CA MET A 52 -14.72 -22.24 28.46
C MET A 52 -15.53 -21.18 29.21
N ARG A 53 -15.08 -19.93 29.07
CA ARG A 53 -15.63 -18.72 29.67
C ARG A 53 -16.16 -17.80 28.57
N PHE A 54 -17.41 -17.39 28.71
CA PHE A 54 -18.08 -16.46 27.80
C PHE A 54 -18.56 -15.22 28.55
N CYS A 55 -18.53 -14.08 27.87
CA CYS A 55 -19.13 -12.83 28.31
C CYS A 55 -20.35 -12.52 27.43
N VAL A 56 -21.53 -12.41 28.03
CA VAL A 56 -22.78 -12.06 27.33
C VAL A 56 -23.17 -10.63 27.66
N LEU A 57 -23.25 -9.77 26.64
CA LEU A 57 -23.78 -8.41 26.74
C LEU A 57 -25.27 -8.43 26.40
N PHE A 58 -26.11 -7.75 27.20
CA PHE A 58 -27.55 -7.68 26.98
C PHE A 58 -28.12 -6.28 27.23
N THR A 59 -28.98 -5.82 26.32
CA THR A 59 -29.81 -4.62 26.52
C THR A 59 -31.16 -4.78 25.82
N ASP A 60 -32.22 -4.24 26.41
CA ASP A 60 -33.56 -4.19 25.80
C ASP A 60 -33.72 -2.99 24.84
N LYS A 61 -32.79 -2.04 24.86
CA LYS A 61 -32.74 -0.87 23.99
C LYS A 61 -31.68 -1.03 22.92
N ASN A 62 -31.94 -0.51 21.72
CA ASN A 62 -30.95 -0.49 20.65
C ASN A 62 -29.74 0.36 21.11
N PRO A 63 -28.53 -0.20 21.19
CA PRO A 63 -27.33 0.53 21.61
C PRO A 63 -26.71 1.37 20.49
N ARG A 64 -27.35 1.39 19.29
CA ARG A 64 -27.04 2.24 18.15
C ARG A 64 -25.53 2.34 17.87
N PRO A 65 -24.87 1.22 17.53
CA PRO A 65 -23.44 1.21 17.26
C PRO A 65 -23.10 2.20 16.13
N ALA A 66 -21.98 2.91 16.27
CA ALA A 66 -21.48 3.83 15.25
C ALA A 66 -19.96 4.01 15.39
N SER A 67 -19.28 4.31 14.29
CA SER A 67 -17.86 4.65 14.31
C SER A 67 -17.65 6.10 14.74
N ARG A 68 -16.65 6.36 15.59
CA ARG A 68 -16.23 7.70 16.03
C ARG A 68 -14.70 7.78 16.09
N PRO A 69 -14.09 8.98 16.06
CA PRO A 69 -12.67 9.14 16.35
C PRO A 69 -12.33 8.54 17.71
N GLY A 70 -11.37 7.61 17.73
CA GLY A 70 -10.84 7.02 18.94
C GLY A 70 -9.89 7.98 19.65
N GLU A 71 -9.85 7.91 20.98
CA GLU A 71 -8.90 8.64 21.82
C GLU A 71 -7.55 7.91 21.83
N VAL A 72 -6.92 7.79 20.65
CA VAL A 72 -5.59 7.19 20.49
C VAL A 72 -4.56 8.31 20.36
N PRO A 73 -3.65 8.48 21.33
CA PRO A 73 -2.63 9.52 21.25
C PRO A 73 -1.81 9.44 19.96
N ASN A 74 -1.55 10.60 19.34
CA ASN A 74 -0.75 10.78 18.12
C ASN A 74 -1.25 10.08 16.84
N VAL A 75 -2.39 9.38 16.88
CA VAL A 75 -2.91 8.64 15.72
C VAL A 75 -4.35 9.02 15.45
N LYS A 76 -4.64 9.36 14.18
CA LYS A 76 -6.02 9.47 13.70
C LYS A 76 -6.53 8.07 13.38
N TYR A 77 -7.42 7.55 14.23
CA TYR A 77 -8.05 6.25 14.04
C TYR A 77 -9.48 6.26 14.55
N ASN A 78 -10.39 5.64 13.81
CA ASN A 78 -11.80 5.53 14.21
C ASN A 78 -12.04 4.20 14.94
N VAL A 79 -12.93 4.19 15.92
CA VAL A 79 -13.32 3.00 16.69
C VAL A 79 -14.85 2.87 16.72
N VAL A 80 -15.36 1.64 16.88
CA VAL A 80 -16.78 1.43 17.13
C VAL A 80 -17.15 1.89 18.53
N THR A 81 -18.33 2.47 18.67
CA THR A 81 -18.87 3.03 19.92
C THR A 81 -20.34 2.70 20.07
N TRP A 82 -20.85 2.66 21.30
CA TRP A 82 -22.25 2.36 21.61
C TRP A 82 -22.87 3.43 22.50
N GLU A 83 -24.14 3.74 22.28
CA GLU A 83 -24.92 4.57 23.21
C GLU A 83 -25.19 3.81 24.50
N ASN A 84 -24.83 4.41 25.62
CA ASN A 84 -25.19 3.95 26.95
C ASN A 84 -25.46 5.17 27.86
N LYS A 85 -26.72 5.36 28.25
CA LYS A 85 -27.16 6.49 29.11
C LYS A 85 -26.85 6.27 30.59
N SER A 86 -26.44 5.07 30.96
CA SER A 86 -26.10 4.68 32.32
C SER A 86 -24.59 4.65 32.55
N LEU A 87 -23.82 5.32 31.68
CA LEU A 87 -22.36 5.41 31.81
C LEU A 87 -21.98 6.12 33.10
N GLU A 88 -21.05 5.52 33.83
CA GLU A 88 -20.39 6.16 34.94
C GLU A 88 -19.50 7.32 34.45
N SER A 89 -19.18 8.26 35.34
CA SER A 89 -18.29 9.38 35.02
C SER A 89 -16.92 8.86 34.57
N GLY A 90 -16.41 9.33 33.42
CA GLY A 90 -15.14 8.87 32.83
C GLY A 90 -15.21 7.60 31.96
N ALA A 91 -16.37 6.92 31.89
CA ALA A 91 -16.58 5.75 31.02
C ALA A 91 -16.97 6.12 29.58
N GLY A 92 -17.30 7.39 29.34
CA GLY A 92 -17.67 7.93 28.04
C GLY A 92 -16.48 8.28 27.15
N LEU A 93 -16.80 8.73 25.94
CA LEU A 93 -15.86 9.46 25.10
C LEU A 93 -15.71 10.89 25.63
N ASP A 94 -14.49 11.43 25.54
CA ASP A 94 -14.21 12.83 25.78
C ASP A 94 -14.99 13.70 24.78
N SER A 95 -15.53 14.82 25.28
CA SER A 95 -16.32 15.78 24.52
C SER A 95 -15.47 16.78 23.72
N SER A 96 -14.14 16.59 23.64
CA SER A 96 -13.25 17.50 22.93
C SER A 96 -13.56 17.52 21.43
N GLN A 97 -13.57 18.72 20.85
CA GLN A 97 -13.86 18.93 19.44
C GLN A 97 -12.80 18.27 18.55
N SER A 98 -13.25 17.59 17.51
CA SER A 98 -12.41 17.10 16.42
C SER A 98 -11.70 18.27 15.72
N ASP A 99 -10.40 18.17 15.54
CA ASP A 99 -9.59 19.14 14.80
C ASP A 99 -10.09 19.22 13.32
N TYR A 100 -10.74 20.33 12.98
CA TYR A 100 -11.68 20.55 11.85
C TYR A 100 -11.05 20.59 10.43
N LEU A 101 -9.97 19.86 10.17
CA LEU A 101 -9.25 19.93 8.89
C LEU A 101 -9.24 18.64 8.06
N ALA A 102 -9.93 17.58 8.49
CA ALA A 102 -10.05 16.34 7.75
C ALA A 102 -11.25 16.36 6.78
N VAL A 103 -11.15 17.15 5.72
CA VAL A 103 -12.12 17.16 4.60
C VAL A 103 -11.45 16.53 3.37
N GLY A 104 -12.10 15.52 2.77
CA GLY A 104 -11.56 14.85 1.59
C GLY A 104 -12.12 13.44 1.42
N ASP A 105 -11.68 12.76 0.38
CA ASP A 105 -12.04 11.36 0.17
C ASP A 105 -11.65 10.47 1.37
N GLY A 106 -12.51 9.52 1.72
CA GLY A 106 -12.31 8.57 2.82
C GLY A 106 -12.63 9.10 4.22
N PHE A 107 -12.84 10.40 4.37
CA PHE A 107 -13.25 11.03 5.62
C PHE A 107 -14.77 11.21 5.66
N ASP A 108 -15.45 10.40 6.47
CA ASP A 108 -16.90 10.40 6.62
C ASP A 108 -17.35 11.41 7.70
N PRO A 109 -18.09 12.49 7.35
CA PRO A 109 -18.59 13.46 8.32
C PRO A 109 -19.49 12.83 9.38
N SER A 110 -20.23 11.75 9.07
CA SER A 110 -21.07 11.05 10.05
C SER A 110 -20.27 10.37 11.17
N ILE A 111 -18.99 10.11 10.92
CA ILE A 111 -18.01 9.62 11.91
C ILE A 111 -17.39 10.80 12.64
N LEU A 112 -16.84 11.77 11.90
CA LEU A 112 -16.03 12.86 12.47
C LEU A 112 -16.86 13.87 13.27
N GLU A 113 -18.07 14.19 12.80
CA GLU A 113 -18.98 15.17 13.39
C GLU A 113 -20.12 14.50 14.20
N GLY A 114 -20.17 13.17 14.20
CA GLY A 114 -21.20 12.42 14.89
C GLY A 114 -21.13 12.62 16.41
N SER A 115 -22.29 12.80 17.07
CA SER A 115 -22.35 12.99 18.52
C SER A 115 -21.59 11.89 19.27
N ARG A 116 -20.82 12.33 20.28
CA ARG A 116 -20.03 11.53 21.21
C ARG A 116 -20.72 11.37 22.58
N ASP A 117 -21.84 12.07 22.78
CA ASP A 117 -22.52 12.16 24.07
C ASP A 117 -23.13 10.82 24.48
N SER A 118 -22.94 10.44 25.75
CA SER A 118 -23.42 9.16 26.28
C SER A 118 -22.99 7.96 25.43
N ARG A 119 -21.83 8.04 24.77
CA ARG A 119 -21.25 6.93 24.01
C ARG A 119 -19.98 6.43 24.68
N THR A 120 -19.71 5.14 24.54
CA THR A 120 -18.46 4.52 24.99
C THR A 120 -17.81 3.72 23.86
N ALA A 121 -16.48 3.74 23.81
CA ALA A 121 -15.67 2.86 22.96
C ALA A 121 -15.16 1.62 23.72
N ASN A 122 -15.44 1.52 25.02
CA ASN A 122 -15.13 0.33 25.80
C ASN A 122 -16.24 -0.71 25.55
N LEU A 123 -15.87 -1.82 24.91
CA LEU A 123 -16.78 -2.94 24.62
C LEU A 123 -17.58 -3.39 25.85
N PHE A 124 -16.94 -3.50 27.01
CA PHE A 124 -17.57 -4.01 28.23
C PHE A 124 -18.54 -3.01 28.88
N TYR A 125 -18.54 -1.76 28.43
CA TYR A 125 -19.48 -0.73 28.85
C TYR A 125 -20.59 -0.49 27.83
N ALA A 126 -20.63 -1.24 26.72
CA ALA A 126 -21.67 -1.12 25.70
C ALA A 126 -23.06 -1.53 26.24
N ALA A 127 -23.11 -2.47 27.18
CA ALA A 127 -24.32 -2.91 27.89
C ALA A 127 -23.94 -3.70 29.17
N PRO A 128 -24.88 -3.94 30.10
CA PRO A 128 -24.67 -4.88 31.20
C PRO A 128 -24.16 -6.24 30.70
N GLN A 129 -23.17 -6.77 31.41
CA GLN A 129 -22.49 -8.01 31.03
C GLN A 129 -22.72 -9.13 32.06
N VAL A 130 -22.77 -10.37 31.57
CA VAL A 130 -22.81 -11.60 32.37
C VAL A 130 -21.63 -12.47 31.96
N SER A 131 -20.72 -12.72 32.89
CA SER A 131 -19.65 -13.70 32.71
C SER A 131 -20.16 -15.08 33.10
N VAL A 132 -19.96 -16.09 32.25
CA VAL A 132 -20.41 -17.45 32.49
C VAL A 132 -19.31 -18.45 32.10
N SER A 133 -18.94 -19.32 33.03
CA SER A 133 -18.00 -20.42 32.79
C SER A 133 -18.76 -21.75 32.76
N ALA A 134 -18.23 -22.74 32.05
CA ALA A 134 -18.80 -24.08 32.05
C ALA A 134 -18.75 -24.69 33.47
N GLU A 135 -19.83 -25.30 33.93
CA GLU A 135 -19.85 -26.03 35.20
C GLU A 135 -19.52 -27.51 35.02
N ARG A 136 -19.68 -28.01 33.80
CA ARG A 136 -19.52 -29.43 33.49
C ARG A 136 -19.13 -29.62 32.03
N MET A 137 -18.26 -30.59 31.79
CA MET A 137 -17.91 -31.05 30.44
C MET A 137 -18.28 -32.53 30.23
N VAL A 138 -18.52 -32.91 28.97
CA VAL A 138 -18.85 -34.28 28.56
C VAL A 138 -18.08 -34.64 27.30
N HIS A 139 -17.23 -35.66 27.38
CA HIS A 139 -16.55 -36.20 26.19
C HIS A 139 -17.54 -36.98 25.31
N ARG A 140 -17.52 -36.71 24.01
CA ARG A 140 -18.33 -37.36 22.97
C ARG A 140 -17.48 -37.56 21.72
N GLY A 141 -16.89 -38.75 21.59
CA GLY A 141 -15.97 -39.06 20.49
C GLY A 141 -14.82 -38.04 20.42
N SER A 142 -14.63 -37.43 19.26
CA SER A 142 -13.63 -36.38 18.98
C SER A 142 -14.02 -34.98 19.48
N SER A 143 -14.88 -34.87 20.49
CA SER A 143 -15.34 -33.57 20.99
C SER A 143 -15.63 -33.54 22.49
N ILE A 144 -15.50 -32.36 23.07
CA ILE A 144 -15.89 -32.02 24.43
C ILE A 144 -17.11 -31.10 24.35
N ILE A 145 -18.22 -31.50 24.98
CA ILE A 145 -19.43 -30.68 25.10
C ILE A 145 -19.43 -30.02 26.46
N TYR A 146 -19.59 -28.70 26.49
CA TYR A 146 -19.64 -27.91 27.71
C TYR A 146 -21.07 -27.51 28.05
N VAL A 147 -21.40 -27.65 29.33
CA VAL A 147 -22.68 -27.29 29.90
C VAL A 147 -22.47 -26.11 30.84
N PHE A 148 -23.21 -25.06 30.58
CA PHE A 148 -23.16 -23.81 31.32
C PHE A 148 -24.33 -23.75 32.32
N PRO A 149 -24.18 -22.99 33.42
CA PRO A 149 -25.28 -22.74 34.35
C PRO A 149 -26.49 -22.16 33.64
N GLU A 150 -27.69 -22.53 34.10
CA GLU A 150 -28.92 -21.91 33.64
C GLU A 150 -28.96 -20.43 34.05
N HIS A 151 -29.23 -19.55 33.10
CA HIS A 151 -29.34 -18.11 33.36
C HIS A 151 -30.76 -17.61 33.03
N PRO A 152 -31.32 -16.62 33.77
CA PRO A 152 -32.66 -16.09 33.46
C PRO A 152 -32.78 -15.47 32.06
N LEU A 153 -31.69 -14.96 31.49
CA LEU A 153 -31.70 -14.28 30.19
C LEU A 153 -31.43 -15.19 28.99
N PHE A 154 -30.83 -16.37 29.17
CA PHE A 154 -30.38 -17.21 28.05
C PHE A 154 -30.03 -18.64 28.47
N THR A 155 -29.84 -19.49 27.46
CA THR A 155 -29.18 -20.80 27.56
C THR A 155 -27.98 -20.80 26.59
N LEU A 156 -26.82 -21.25 27.07
CA LEU A 156 -25.59 -21.36 26.28
C LEU A 156 -25.09 -22.81 26.27
N ARG A 157 -24.60 -23.27 25.11
CA ARG A 157 -23.89 -24.54 24.96
C ARG A 157 -22.68 -24.31 24.08
N ALA A 158 -21.58 -24.99 24.38
CA ALA A 158 -20.38 -24.95 23.56
C ALA A 158 -19.85 -26.36 23.32
N ARG A 159 -19.14 -26.54 22.20
CA ARG A 159 -18.50 -27.77 21.81
C ARG A 159 -17.10 -27.45 21.28
N LEU A 160 -16.09 -28.04 21.88
CA LEU A 160 -14.74 -28.05 21.33
C LEU A 160 -14.52 -29.37 20.60
N LYS A 161 -14.26 -29.31 19.30
CA LYS A 161 -14.10 -30.47 18.43
C LYS A 161 -12.67 -30.49 17.87
N ILE A 162 -12.00 -31.63 18.00
CA ILE A 162 -10.75 -31.84 17.26
C ILE A 162 -11.11 -32.16 15.80
N THR A 163 -10.48 -31.44 14.88
CA THR A 163 -10.66 -31.59 13.43
C THR A 163 -9.69 -32.64 12.90
N GLU A 164 -10.03 -33.30 11.81
CA GLU A 164 -9.13 -34.27 11.17
C GLU A 164 -7.90 -33.54 10.55
N GLY A 165 -6.79 -34.27 10.39
CA GLY A 165 -5.55 -33.71 9.85
C GLY A 165 -4.80 -32.82 10.85
N ASP A 166 -4.25 -31.70 10.37
CA ASP A 166 -3.45 -30.74 11.15
C ASP A 166 -4.19 -29.44 11.47
N ALA A 167 -5.48 -29.34 11.15
CA ALA A 167 -6.25 -28.12 11.35
C ALA A 167 -6.40 -27.79 12.85
N PRO A 168 -6.48 -26.50 13.22
CA PRO A 168 -6.86 -26.09 14.57
C PRO A 168 -8.24 -26.64 14.98
N PRO A 169 -8.45 -26.92 16.29
CA PRO A 169 -9.75 -27.33 16.81
C PRO A 169 -10.85 -26.31 16.46
N ALA A 170 -12.10 -26.78 16.37
CA ALA A 170 -13.27 -25.93 16.20
C ALA A 170 -13.99 -25.77 17.54
N LEU A 171 -14.15 -24.53 18.00
CA LEU A 171 -14.98 -24.15 19.13
C LEU A 171 -16.29 -23.58 18.60
N GLU A 172 -17.33 -24.39 18.66
CA GLU A 172 -18.69 -24.04 18.24
C GLU A 172 -19.53 -23.70 19.47
N TYR A 173 -20.35 -22.64 19.42
CA TYR A 173 -21.35 -22.41 20.45
C TYR A 173 -22.73 -22.13 19.88
N SER A 174 -23.75 -22.44 20.67
CA SER A 174 -25.14 -22.10 20.42
C SER A 174 -25.69 -21.32 21.61
N PHE A 175 -26.28 -20.17 21.32
CA PHE A 175 -26.89 -19.26 22.28
C PHE A 175 -28.38 -19.15 22.00
N THR A 176 -29.22 -19.32 23.02
CA THR A 176 -30.67 -19.14 22.89
C THR A 176 -31.15 -18.15 23.95
N PRO A 177 -31.63 -16.96 23.57
CA PRO A 177 -32.14 -15.97 24.51
C PRO A 177 -33.48 -16.44 25.09
N LYS A 178 -33.74 -16.07 26.35
CA LYS A 178 -35.02 -16.27 27.03
C LYS A 178 -35.85 -14.99 27.12
N LYS A 179 -35.27 -13.86 26.71
CA LYS A 179 -35.92 -12.55 26.65
C LYS A 179 -35.62 -11.91 25.30
N ASP A 180 -36.55 -11.11 24.79
CA ASP A 180 -36.33 -10.28 23.61
C ASP A 180 -35.33 -9.15 23.93
N GLY A 181 -34.42 -8.87 23.00
CA GLY A 181 -33.49 -7.76 23.13
C GLY A 181 -32.29 -7.86 22.19
N TYR A 182 -31.27 -7.06 22.50
CA TYR A 182 -29.98 -7.09 21.80
C TYR A 182 -28.97 -7.86 22.62
N TYR A 183 -28.32 -8.82 21.99
CA TYR A 183 -27.32 -9.69 22.59
C TYR A 183 -26.01 -9.62 21.82
N SER A 184 -24.90 -9.83 22.53
CA SER A 184 -23.58 -10.11 21.97
C SER A 184 -22.89 -11.14 22.84
N VAL A 185 -22.31 -12.18 22.24
CA VAL A 185 -21.67 -13.29 22.96
C VAL A 185 -20.17 -13.26 22.65
N GLY A 186 -19.36 -12.95 23.66
CA GLY A 186 -17.91 -12.92 23.60
C GLY A 186 -17.30 -14.20 24.14
N TYR A 187 -16.45 -14.87 23.37
CA TYR A 187 -15.49 -15.80 23.96
C TYR A 187 -14.38 -14.99 24.63
N ALA A 188 -14.24 -15.17 25.94
CA ALA A 188 -13.27 -14.48 26.77
C ALA A 188 -12.65 -15.48 27.72
N GLY A 189 -12.17 -16.62 27.21
CA GLY A 189 -11.49 -17.64 28.01
C GLY A 189 -10.15 -18.03 27.39
N SER A 190 -9.53 -17.08 26.69
CA SER A 190 -8.16 -17.22 26.21
C SER A 190 -7.20 -16.99 27.37
N PRO A 191 -5.94 -17.42 27.27
CA PRO A 191 -4.94 -17.07 28.27
C PRO A 191 -4.75 -15.54 28.32
N GLU A 192 -4.74 -15.00 29.53
CA GLU A 192 -4.61 -13.57 29.81
C GLU A 192 -3.26 -13.27 30.49
N TYR A 193 -2.60 -12.18 30.07
CA TYR A 193 -1.29 -11.78 30.59
C TYR A 193 -1.17 -10.27 30.75
N GLN A 194 -0.24 -9.85 31.61
CA GLN A 194 0.27 -8.49 31.58
C GLN A 194 1.07 -8.25 30.28
N LEU A 195 1.03 -7.04 29.74
CA LEU A 195 1.72 -6.71 28.49
C LEU A 195 3.24 -6.94 28.57
N GLU A 196 3.81 -6.75 29.75
CA GLU A 196 5.24 -6.90 30.03
C GLU A 196 5.70 -8.36 29.89
N GLU A 197 4.80 -9.32 30.12
CA GLU A 197 5.09 -10.75 30.00
C GLU A 197 5.06 -11.27 28.55
N LEU A 198 4.54 -10.47 27.62
CA LEU A 198 4.38 -10.84 26.22
C LEU A 198 5.57 -10.34 25.40
N ASP A 199 5.88 -11.05 24.32
CA ASP A 199 6.84 -10.57 23.31
C ASP A 199 6.17 -9.50 22.45
N GLU A 200 4.91 -9.73 22.05
CA GLU A 200 4.09 -8.84 21.24
C GLU A 200 2.61 -9.23 21.26
N ILE A 201 1.76 -8.30 20.82
CA ILE A 201 0.33 -8.46 20.61
C ILE A 201 0.00 -8.11 19.16
N TRP A 202 -1.16 -8.58 18.70
CA TRP A 202 -1.73 -8.11 17.45
C TRP A 202 -3.26 -8.09 17.48
N GLN A 203 -3.84 -7.00 16.98
CA GLN A 203 -5.24 -6.86 16.63
C GLN A 203 -5.29 -6.06 15.31
N PRO A 204 -6.19 -6.39 14.37
CA PRO A 204 -6.03 -5.99 12.97
C PRO A 204 -5.76 -4.50 12.75
N LEU A 205 -4.86 -4.24 11.79
CA LEU A 205 -4.35 -2.92 11.42
C LEU A 205 -3.49 -2.30 12.54
N LEU A 206 -4.09 -1.51 13.42
CA LEU A 206 -3.34 -0.52 14.20
C LEU A 206 -2.48 -1.11 15.33
N TRP A 207 -2.91 -2.24 15.90
CA TRP A 207 -2.35 -2.76 17.14
C TRP A 207 -1.37 -3.88 16.83
N GLN A 208 -0.09 -3.57 16.88
CA GLN A 208 1.01 -4.49 16.61
C GLN A 208 2.17 -4.20 17.55
N GLU A 209 3.13 -5.12 17.63
CA GLU A 209 4.26 -5.02 18.54
C GLU A 209 3.75 -4.97 19.99
N LYS A 210 4.06 -3.92 20.77
CA LYS A 210 3.49 -3.71 22.11
C LYS A 210 2.63 -2.45 22.19
N ARG A 211 2.20 -1.91 21.04
CA ARG A 211 1.27 -0.77 20.97
C ARG A 211 -0.12 -1.24 21.35
N PHE A 212 -0.39 -1.26 22.65
CA PHE A 212 -1.58 -1.86 23.22
C PHE A 212 -2.75 -0.86 23.30
N PRO A 213 -4.00 -1.26 22.98
CA PRO A 213 -5.16 -0.40 23.15
C PRO A 213 -5.24 0.19 24.56
N ASN A 214 -5.49 1.49 24.69
CA ASN A 214 -5.69 2.15 25.99
C ASN A 214 -7.07 1.83 26.61
N LYS A 215 -8.04 1.43 25.78
CA LYS A 215 -9.36 0.91 26.18
C LYS A 215 -9.63 -0.42 25.45
N PRO A 216 -10.58 -1.26 25.93
CA PRO A 216 -11.05 -2.47 25.22
C PRO A 216 -11.74 -2.17 23.87
N PHE A 217 -10.97 -1.72 22.88
CA PHE A 217 -11.47 -1.38 21.56
C PHE A 217 -11.73 -2.63 20.73
N MET A 218 -12.94 -2.73 20.19
CA MET A 218 -13.30 -3.76 19.22
C MET A 218 -12.89 -3.36 17.79
N THR A 219 -12.29 -4.29 17.06
CA THR A 219 -12.16 -4.21 15.59
C THR A 219 -13.21 -5.10 14.94
N MET A 220 -14.15 -4.49 14.23
CA MET A 220 -15.22 -5.22 13.55
C MET A 220 -14.72 -5.90 12.27
N ALA A 221 -15.42 -6.96 11.84
CA ALA A 221 -15.06 -7.81 10.70
C ALA A 221 -14.58 -7.05 9.46
N TYR A 222 -15.25 -5.96 9.08
CA TYR A 222 -14.91 -5.17 7.89
C TYR A 222 -13.53 -4.50 7.88
N ARG A 223 -12.79 -4.57 8.99
CA ARG A 223 -11.40 -4.10 9.15
C ARG A 223 -10.42 -5.20 9.55
N CYS A 224 -10.86 -6.45 9.57
CA CYS A 224 -10.04 -7.59 9.95
C CYS A 224 -9.28 -8.14 8.74
N THR A 225 -8.01 -7.73 8.55
CA THR A 225 -7.12 -8.27 7.50
C THR A 225 -7.02 -9.80 7.58
N ILE A 226 -6.93 -10.32 8.81
CA ILE A 226 -7.42 -11.64 9.24
C ILE A 226 -8.35 -11.43 10.46
N PRO A 227 -9.39 -12.25 10.66
CA PRO A 227 -10.32 -12.09 11.77
C PRO A 227 -9.84 -12.83 13.03
N SER A 228 -8.79 -12.28 13.63
CA SER A 228 -8.20 -12.79 14.88
C SER A 228 -7.71 -11.64 15.76
N ALA A 229 -7.51 -11.92 17.04
CA ALA A 229 -6.54 -11.23 17.89
C ALA A 229 -5.44 -12.23 18.27
N LEU A 230 -4.21 -11.77 18.49
CA LEU A 230 -3.04 -12.61 18.76
C LEU A 230 -2.24 -12.08 19.95
N ILE A 231 -1.60 -12.99 20.67
CA ILE A 231 -0.56 -12.72 21.67
C ILE A 231 0.62 -13.63 21.43
N THR A 232 1.84 -13.14 21.62
CA THR A 232 3.07 -13.94 21.55
C THR A 232 3.76 -13.96 22.90
N LYS A 233 4.09 -15.15 23.39
CA LYS A 233 4.84 -15.36 24.63
C LYS A 233 5.90 -16.43 24.43
N ASN A 234 7.13 -16.14 24.83
CA ASN A 234 8.28 -17.07 24.72
C ASN A 234 8.45 -17.64 23.29
N GLY A 235 8.30 -16.79 22.27
CA GLY A 235 8.45 -17.18 20.86
C GLY A 235 7.36 -18.13 20.34
N SER A 236 6.19 -18.18 20.97
CA SER A 236 5.00 -18.85 20.46
C SER A 236 3.80 -17.90 20.48
N THR A 237 3.00 -17.93 19.42
CA THR A 237 1.79 -17.12 19.27
C THR A 237 0.53 -17.95 19.52
N PHE A 238 -0.41 -17.38 20.26
CA PHE A 238 -1.78 -17.88 20.39
C PHE A 238 -2.78 -16.88 19.84
N GLY A 239 -3.83 -17.38 19.22
CA GLY A 239 -4.90 -16.57 18.65
C GLY A 239 -6.28 -17.21 18.77
N MET A 240 -7.30 -16.37 18.89
CA MET A 240 -8.69 -16.78 18.70
C MET A 240 -9.14 -16.31 17.32
N VAL A 241 -9.19 -17.25 16.37
CA VAL A 241 -9.49 -16.97 14.96
C VAL A 241 -10.96 -17.27 14.69
N VAL A 242 -11.65 -16.40 13.95
CA VAL A 242 -13.01 -16.70 13.47
C VAL A 242 -12.96 -17.80 12.42
N ASP A 243 -13.91 -18.73 12.43
CA ASP A 243 -14.00 -19.73 11.37
C ASP A 243 -14.27 -19.08 10.01
N PRO A 244 -13.59 -19.48 8.90
CA PRO A 244 -13.86 -18.94 7.57
C PRO A 244 -15.34 -18.98 7.14
N GLU A 245 -16.13 -19.95 7.60
CA GLU A 245 -17.57 -20.03 7.30
C GLU A 245 -18.38 -18.88 7.92
N GLU A 246 -17.88 -18.27 8.99
CA GLU A 246 -18.51 -17.12 9.65
C GLU A 246 -18.22 -15.78 8.96
N TYR A 247 -17.28 -15.77 8.00
CA TYR A 247 -16.85 -14.57 7.29
C TYR A 247 -17.05 -14.73 5.77
N PRO A 248 -18.28 -14.51 5.25
CA PRO A 248 -18.61 -14.79 3.85
C PRO A 248 -17.92 -13.84 2.85
N PHE A 249 -17.67 -14.33 1.64
CA PHE A 249 -16.98 -13.57 0.59
C PHE A 249 -17.89 -12.66 -0.25
N GLU A 250 -19.13 -13.10 -0.55
CA GLU A 250 -20.02 -12.46 -1.53
C GLU A 250 -20.29 -11.00 -1.19
N GLU A 251 -20.97 -10.79 -0.07
CA GLU A 251 -21.19 -9.45 0.46
C GLU A 251 -19.86 -8.88 0.88
N LEU A 252 -19.53 -7.69 0.37
CA LEU A 252 -18.37 -6.98 0.86
C LEU A 252 -18.61 -6.64 2.35
N PRO A 253 -17.71 -7.04 3.26
CA PRO A 253 -17.85 -6.67 4.65
C PRO A 253 -17.80 -5.14 4.82
N VAL A 254 -18.82 -4.61 5.49
CA VAL A 254 -18.99 -3.21 5.89
C VAL A 254 -19.38 -3.13 7.37
N PHE A 255 -19.51 -1.93 7.91
CA PHE A 255 -19.91 -1.74 9.31
C PHE A 255 -21.22 -2.46 9.64
N ASP A 256 -22.26 -2.26 8.83
CA ASP A 256 -23.63 -2.73 9.11
C ASP A 256 -23.80 -4.26 9.05
N ASN A 257 -23.07 -4.94 8.16
CA ASN A 257 -23.15 -6.40 8.00
C ASN A 257 -22.00 -7.16 8.71
N SER A 258 -21.19 -6.47 9.52
CA SER A 258 -20.14 -7.12 10.30
C SER A 258 -20.74 -8.05 11.35
N ARG A 259 -20.62 -9.36 11.13
CA ARG A 259 -21.15 -10.41 11.99
C ARG A 259 -20.44 -10.56 13.33
N PHE A 260 -19.22 -10.06 13.45
CA PHE A 260 -18.38 -10.20 14.65
C PHE A 260 -17.40 -9.04 14.80
N GLY A 261 -16.78 -8.96 15.97
CA GLY A 261 -15.60 -8.13 16.20
C GLY A 261 -14.59 -8.84 17.10
N VAL A 262 -13.32 -8.45 16.96
CA VAL A 262 -12.19 -9.00 17.72
C VAL A 262 -11.61 -7.94 18.65
N ALA A 263 -11.08 -8.37 19.80
CA ALA A 263 -10.42 -7.51 20.76
C ALA A 263 -9.24 -8.24 21.42
N VAL A 264 -8.18 -7.52 21.76
CA VAL A 264 -7.01 -8.07 22.48
C VAL A 264 -6.88 -7.58 23.92
N ARG A 265 -7.65 -6.56 24.33
CA ARG A 265 -7.62 -6.02 25.71
C ARG A 265 -8.91 -6.36 26.44
N ASN A 266 -8.82 -7.07 27.56
CA ASN A 266 -9.98 -7.43 28.38
C ASN A 266 -10.37 -6.32 29.37
N LYS A 267 -11.41 -6.58 30.17
CA LYS A 267 -11.98 -5.58 31.09
C LYS A 267 -11.02 -5.22 32.24
N GLU A 268 -10.16 -6.15 32.64
CA GLU A 268 -9.09 -5.95 33.63
C GLU A 268 -7.91 -5.18 33.06
N GLY A 269 -7.86 -4.99 31.74
CA GLY A 269 -6.75 -4.35 31.06
C GLY A 269 -5.59 -5.29 30.73
N LEU A 270 -5.79 -6.60 30.84
CA LEU A 270 -4.84 -7.64 30.42
C LEU A 270 -4.97 -7.91 28.91
N ALA A 271 -3.90 -8.45 28.34
CA ALA A 271 -3.89 -8.92 26.96
C ALA A 271 -4.50 -10.32 26.88
N GLU A 272 -5.64 -10.43 26.18
CA GLU A 272 -6.45 -11.65 26.02
C GLU A 272 -7.10 -11.64 24.61
N PRO A 273 -6.80 -12.61 23.73
CA PRO A 273 -7.50 -12.73 22.45
C PRO A 273 -8.99 -13.06 22.60
N MET A 274 -9.86 -12.18 22.15
CA MET A 274 -11.31 -12.33 22.27
C MET A 274 -12.04 -12.11 20.95
N VAL A 275 -13.18 -12.79 20.80
CA VAL A 275 -14.11 -12.60 19.68
C VAL A 275 -15.53 -12.48 20.21
N PHE A 276 -16.26 -11.47 19.75
CA PHE A 276 -17.67 -11.23 20.07
C PHE A 276 -18.53 -11.37 18.82
N ALA A 277 -19.55 -12.22 18.89
CA ALA A 277 -20.53 -12.40 17.84
C ALA A 277 -21.94 -12.61 18.43
N PRO A 278 -22.98 -11.96 17.90
CA PRO A 278 -22.90 -10.84 16.95
C PRO A 278 -22.29 -9.59 17.59
N VAL A 279 -21.92 -8.58 16.79
CA VAL A 279 -21.59 -7.24 17.33
C VAL A 279 -22.85 -6.64 17.94
N LEU A 280 -22.76 -6.14 19.17
CA LEU A 280 -23.93 -5.60 19.87
C LEU A 280 -24.59 -4.45 19.09
N GLY A 281 -25.89 -4.59 18.80
CA GLY A 281 -26.67 -3.64 17.99
C GLY A 281 -26.50 -3.77 16.47
N GLY A 282 -25.61 -4.65 16.00
CA GLY A 282 -25.39 -4.94 14.58
C GLY A 282 -26.29 -6.09 14.06
N ILE A 283 -25.93 -6.61 12.88
CA ILE A 283 -26.63 -7.74 12.26
C ILE A 283 -26.73 -8.94 13.22
N ASN A 284 -27.90 -9.58 13.29
CA ASN A 284 -28.23 -10.70 14.18
C ASN A 284 -28.19 -10.41 15.69
N SER A 285 -27.83 -9.21 16.14
CA SER A 285 -27.80 -8.88 17.58
C SER A 285 -29.19 -8.76 18.20
N LYS A 286 -30.17 -8.25 17.45
CA LYS A 286 -31.57 -8.22 17.89
C LYS A 286 -32.19 -9.62 17.78
N MET A 287 -32.44 -10.26 18.92
CA MET A 287 -32.96 -11.63 18.98
C MET A 287 -34.31 -11.67 19.70
N LYS A 288 -35.18 -12.59 19.28
CA LYS A 288 -36.40 -12.94 20.00
C LYS A 288 -36.13 -14.11 20.93
N ALA A 289 -36.83 -14.17 22.07
CA ALA A 289 -36.80 -15.31 22.97
C ALA A 289 -37.05 -16.62 22.20
N GLY A 290 -36.21 -17.63 22.44
CA GLY A 290 -36.24 -18.93 21.76
C GLY A 290 -35.54 -18.97 20.40
N GLN A 291 -35.15 -17.84 19.79
CA GLN A 291 -34.42 -17.82 18.52
C GLN A 291 -32.92 -18.08 18.75
N SER A 292 -32.45 -19.28 18.40
CA SER A 292 -31.05 -19.64 18.57
C SER A 292 -30.12 -18.90 17.60
N PHE A 293 -28.93 -18.57 18.08
CA PHE A 293 -27.79 -18.06 17.34
C PHE A 293 -26.61 -19.02 17.53
N SER A 294 -25.80 -19.23 16.49
CA SER A 294 -24.60 -20.07 16.56
C SER A 294 -23.42 -19.37 15.91
N PHE A 295 -22.23 -19.71 16.38
CA PHE A 295 -20.98 -19.18 15.84
C PHE A 295 -19.83 -20.16 16.06
N SER A 296 -18.84 -20.12 15.17
CA SER A 296 -17.64 -20.98 15.23
C SER A 296 -16.34 -20.18 15.31
N LEU A 297 -15.42 -20.65 16.15
CA LEU A 297 -14.10 -20.09 16.39
C LEU A 297 -13.03 -21.20 16.30
N ARG A 298 -11.77 -20.81 16.11
CA ARG A 298 -10.62 -21.70 16.01
C ARG A 298 -9.48 -21.24 16.92
N PRO A 299 -9.34 -21.79 18.14
CA PRO A 299 -8.16 -21.56 18.97
C PRO A 299 -6.93 -22.07 18.22
N THR A 300 -6.01 -21.17 17.89
CA THR A 300 -4.89 -21.42 17.00
C THR A 300 -3.58 -21.09 17.71
N ALA A 301 -2.69 -22.07 17.80
CA ALA A 301 -1.33 -21.90 18.31
C ALA A 301 -0.32 -22.11 17.19
N VAL A 302 0.68 -21.22 17.11
CA VAL A 302 1.73 -21.20 16.07
C VAL A 302 3.08 -20.91 16.73
N LYS A 303 4.13 -21.60 16.28
CA LYS A 303 5.51 -21.29 16.69
C LYS A 303 5.99 -20.03 15.98
N GLY A 304 6.63 -19.13 16.70
CA GLY A 304 7.14 -17.87 16.16
C GLY A 304 6.34 -16.67 16.66
N ARG A 305 6.43 -15.58 15.89
CA ARG A 305 5.82 -14.29 16.18
C ARG A 305 4.48 -14.17 15.44
N THR A 306 3.77 -13.07 15.70
CA THR A 306 2.51 -12.69 15.07
C THR A 306 2.61 -12.61 13.55
N THR A 307 3.78 -12.33 12.97
CA THR A 307 4.00 -12.38 11.51
C THR A 307 3.94 -13.80 10.96
N GLU A 308 4.52 -14.78 11.67
CA GLU A 308 4.43 -16.20 11.29
C GLU A 308 3.02 -16.75 11.54
N ALA A 309 2.37 -16.34 12.64
CA ALA A 309 0.98 -16.70 12.89
C ALA A 309 0.02 -16.08 11.86
N PHE A 310 0.27 -14.85 11.43
CA PHE A 310 -0.51 -14.18 10.40
C PHE A 310 -0.44 -14.93 9.06
N GLU A 311 0.76 -15.31 8.62
CA GLU A 311 0.95 -16.17 7.44
C GLU A 311 0.26 -17.53 7.62
N TYR A 312 0.46 -18.19 8.76
CA TYR A 312 -0.17 -19.49 9.03
C TYR A 312 -1.70 -19.41 8.91
N ILE A 313 -2.33 -18.41 9.52
CA ILE A 313 -3.78 -18.21 9.47
C ILE A 313 -4.22 -17.90 8.03
N ALA A 314 -3.50 -17.01 7.33
CA ALA A 314 -3.78 -16.68 5.94
C ALA A 314 -3.80 -17.94 5.07
N ARG A 315 -2.73 -18.76 5.13
CA ARG A 315 -2.58 -19.96 4.29
C ARG A 315 -3.48 -21.11 4.72
N ARG A 316 -3.46 -21.48 6.00
CA ARG A 316 -4.07 -22.72 6.50
C ARG A 316 -5.56 -22.59 6.77
N LEU A 317 -6.02 -21.42 7.21
CA LEU A 317 -7.44 -21.21 7.54
C LEU A 317 -8.17 -20.47 6.41
N TYR A 318 -7.60 -19.37 5.92
CA TYR A 318 -8.24 -18.55 4.90
C TYR A 318 -7.89 -18.91 3.45
N GLY A 319 -6.99 -19.88 3.25
CA GLY A 319 -6.66 -20.43 1.94
C GLY A 319 -5.87 -19.48 1.05
N PHE A 320 -5.08 -18.58 1.62
CA PHE A 320 -4.17 -17.73 0.85
C PHE A 320 -3.07 -18.58 0.20
N ASP A 321 -2.96 -18.43 -1.10
CA ASP A 321 -1.95 -19.01 -1.97
C ASP A 321 -1.60 -18.03 -3.10
N ASN A 322 -0.77 -18.47 -4.04
CA ASN A 322 -0.41 -17.69 -5.22
C ASN A 322 -1.51 -17.76 -6.32
N TYR A 323 -2.75 -17.36 -6.01
CA TYR A 323 -3.92 -17.56 -6.87
C TYR A 323 -4.05 -16.63 -8.08
N ARG A 324 -3.42 -15.44 -8.06
CA ARG A 324 -3.61 -14.46 -9.14
C ARG A 324 -3.05 -14.97 -10.46
N LYS A 325 -3.61 -14.47 -11.56
CA LYS A 325 -3.17 -14.72 -12.94
C LYS A 325 -3.75 -13.64 -13.84
N ASN A 326 -3.22 -13.46 -15.05
CA ASN A 326 -3.84 -12.54 -15.99
C ASN A 326 -5.18 -13.14 -16.46
N SER A 327 -6.11 -12.30 -16.91
CA SER A 327 -7.42 -12.80 -17.33
C SER A 327 -8.02 -12.07 -18.52
N ILE A 328 -7.91 -10.75 -18.55
CA ILE A 328 -8.52 -9.91 -19.59
C ILE A 328 -7.49 -9.06 -20.35
N CYS A 329 -6.28 -8.90 -19.80
CA CYS A 329 -5.14 -8.21 -20.40
C CYS A 329 -3.84 -8.65 -19.73
N THR A 330 -2.73 -8.47 -20.45
CA THR A 330 -1.37 -8.57 -19.90
C THR A 330 -1.02 -7.28 -19.14
N LEU A 331 -0.02 -7.35 -18.26
CA LEU A 331 0.50 -6.13 -17.62
C LEU A 331 1.16 -5.18 -18.61
N ASN A 332 1.72 -5.71 -19.71
CA ASN A 332 2.24 -4.90 -20.82
C ASN A 332 1.13 -4.07 -21.46
N GLN A 333 0.01 -4.70 -21.83
CA GLN A 333 -1.14 -3.97 -22.38
C GLN A 333 -1.72 -2.97 -21.38
N THR A 334 -1.77 -3.33 -20.09
CA THR A 334 -2.19 -2.40 -19.04
C THR A 334 -1.30 -1.15 -18.99
N LEU A 335 0.02 -1.33 -19.05
CA LEU A 335 0.98 -0.23 -19.04
C LEU A 335 0.80 0.67 -20.27
N GLU A 336 0.67 0.09 -21.46
CA GLU A 336 0.41 0.85 -22.69
C GLU A 336 -0.90 1.64 -22.62
N ASN A 337 -2.00 1.01 -22.18
CA ASN A 337 -3.28 1.68 -22.01
C ASN A 337 -3.21 2.83 -20.98
N MET A 338 -2.38 2.69 -19.95
CA MET A 338 -2.15 3.75 -18.97
C MET A 338 -1.31 4.90 -19.54
N ILE A 339 -0.33 4.62 -20.40
CA ILE A 339 0.46 5.64 -21.11
C ILE A 339 -0.48 6.46 -22.00
N ASP A 340 -1.31 5.79 -22.80
CA ASP A 340 -2.32 6.45 -23.66
C ASP A 340 -3.26 7.32 -22.83
N TYR A 341 -3.77 6.79 -21.72
CA TYR A 341 -4.59 7.55 -20.79
C TYR A 341 -3.85 8.77 -20.22
N GLY A 342 -2.62 8.60 -19.73
CA GLY A 342 -1.76 9.65 -19.16
C GLY A 342 -1.44 10.80 -20.13
N MET A 343 -1.34 10.48 -21.43
CA MET A 343 -1.11 11.44 -22.50
C MET A 343 -2.40 12.07 -23.06
N SER A 344 -3.56 11.47 -22.80
CA SER A 344 -4.87 11.99 -23.22
C SER A 344 -5.36 13.17 -22.38
N ARG A 345 -6.45 13.82 -22.82
CA ARG A 345 -7.13 14.86 -22.03
C ARG A 345 -7.74 14.32 -20.72
N TRP A 346 -8.01 13.02 -20.66
CA TRP A 346 -8.69 12.38 -19.53
C TRP A 346 -7.82 12.28 -18.29
N SER A 347 -6.48 12.37 -18.43
CA SER A 347 -5.54 12.44 -17.30
C SER A 347 -5.53 13.81 -16.61
N ARG A 348 -6.22 14.82 -17.18
CA ARG A 348 -6.40 16.17 -16.59
C ARG A 348 -5.09 16.83 -16.15
N PHE A 349 -4.05 16.69 -16.96
CA PHE A 349 -2.86 17.51 -16.86
C PHE A 349 -3.15 18.93 -17.36
N LEU A 350 -2.88 19.94 -16.53
CA LEU A 350 -3.06 21.35 -16.87
C LEU A 350 -1.72 21.92 -17.31
N GLU A 351 -1.55 22.12 -18.62
CA GLU A 351 -0.27 22.52 -19.25
C GLU A 351 0.23 23.86 -18.66
N ASP A 352 -0.63 24.88 -18.53
CA ASP A 352 -0.26 26.21 -18.00
C ASP A 352 0.25 26.19 -16.55
N GLN A 353 -0.15 25.18 -15.76
CA GLN A 353 0.29 25.01 -14.37
C GLN A 353 1.31 23.88 -14.22
N LYS A 354 1.72 23.24 -15.33
CA LYS A 354 2.65 22.13 -15.40
C LYS A 354 2.31 20.98 -14.44
N GLY A 355 1.03 20.71 -14.17
CA GLY A 355 0.63 19.74 -13.13
C GLY A 355 -0.72 19.05 -13.31
N CYS A 356 -0.87 17.88 -12.68
CA CYS A 356 -2.14 17.15 -12.68
C CYS A 356 -3.20 17.82 -11.80
N SER A 357 -4.41 17.97 -12.31
CA SER A 357 -5.54 18.51 -11.53
C SER A 357 -5.80 17.70 -10.27
N TYR A 358 -5.92 18.36 -9.12
CA TYR A 358 -6.26 17.72 -7.84
C TYR A 358 -7.75 17.94 -7.47
N ALA A 359 -8.63 17.86 -8.49
CA ALA A 359 -10.04 18.22 -8.40
C ALA A 359 -10.88 17.42 -7.39
N THR A 360 -10.44 16.22 -7.00
CA THR A 360 -11.16 15.34 -6.07
C THR A 360 -11.11 15.85 -4.63
N ASP A 361 -9.96 16.39 -4.20
CA ASP A 361 -9.73 16.81 -2.81
C ASP A 361 -9.56 18.32 -2.66
N ALA A 362 -8.88 18.99 -3.62
CA ALA A 362 -8.68 20.44 -3.61
C ALA A 362 -8.94 21.04 -5.00
N PRO A 363 -10.22 21.29 -5.37
CA PRO A 363 -10.58 21.91 -6.64
C PRO A 363 -9.82 23.21 -6.93
N GLY A 364 -9.37 23.39 -8.17
CA GLY A 364 -8.61 24.57 -8.60
C GLY A 364 -7.11 24.51 -8.29
N THR A 365 -6.60 23.37 -7.83
CA THR A 365 -5.16 23.15 -7.57
C THR A 365 -4.59 22.09 -8.51
N VAL A 366 -3.27 22.07 -8.64
CA VAL A 366 -2.50 20.99 -9.28
C VAL A 366 -1.54 20.33 -8.31
N LYS A 367 -1.24 19.06 -8.54
CA LYS A 367 -0.30 18.28 -7.74
C LYS A 367 0.59 17.40 -8.60
N ASN A 368 1.90 17.49 -8.40
CA ASN A 368 2.87 16.53 -8.89
C ASN A 368 3.65 15.95 -7.70
N VAL A 369 3.96 14.67 -7.75
CA VAL A 369 4.61 13.97 -6.62
C VAL A 369 6.06 13.57 -6.91
N SER A 370 6.44 13.43 -8.18
CA SER A 370 7.83 13.31 -8.61
C SER A 370 7.93 13.42 -10.13
N SER A 371 8.96 14.11 -10.62
CA SER A 371 9.29 14.21 -12.05
C SER A 371 9.91 12.93 -12.62
N LEU A 372 10.43 12.06 -11.75
CA LEU A 372 11.08 10.82 -12.14
C LEU A 372 10.12 9.81 -12.77
N ASN A 373 8.85 9.77 -12.35
CA ASN A 373 7.90 8.80 -12.89
C ASN A 373 7.62 8.99 -14.40
N PRO A 374 7.20 10.18 -14.88
CA PRO A 374 7.07 10.40 -16.32
C PRO A 374 8.41 10.37 -17.06
N LEU A 375 9.53 10.73 -16.41
CA LEU A 375 10.86 10.64 -17.03
C LEU A 375 11.26 9.19 -17.31
N GLU A 376 11.08 8.30 -16.34
CA GLU A 376 11.34 6.86 -16.48
C GLU A 376 10.55 6.29 -17.65
N LEU A 377 9.25 6.60 -17.68
CA LEU A 377 8.34 6.14 -18.72
C LEU A 377 8.71 6.67 -20.10
N ALA A 378 9.13 7.94 -20.21
CA ALA A 378 9.62 8.49 -21.47
C ALA A 378 10.85 7.72 -21.98
N ILE A 379 11.77 7.36 -21.09
CA ILE A 379 13.02 6.68 -21.43
C ILE A 379 12.76 5.21 -21.77
N ALA A 380 12.09 4.47 -20.89
CA ALA A 380 11.82 3.05 -21.06
C ALA A 380 10.89 2.79 -22.25
N ALA A 381 9.86 3.61 -22.47
CA ALA A 381 8.97 3.51 -23.63
C ALA A 381 9.52 4.19 -24.89
N ASP A 382 10.73 4.74 -24.83
CA ASP A 382 11.41 5.41 -25.95
C ASP A 382 10.55 6.49 -26.62
N ASN A 383 9.87 7.30 -25.79
CA ASN A 383 8.82 8.21 -26.21
C ASN A 383 9.13 9.66 -25.81
N GLU A 384 9.58 10.43 -26.81
CA GLU A 384 9.94 11.85 -26.66
C GLU A 384 8.76 12.75 -26.29
N GLU A 385 7.52 12.39 -26.66
CA GLU A 385 6.34 13.19 -26.35
C GLU A 385 6.00 13.13 -24.86
N ILE A 386 6.21 11.98 -24.20
CA ILE A 386 6.11 11.89 -22.74
C ILE A 386 7.13 12.81 -22.10
N PHE A 387 8.37 12.83 -22.60
CA PHE A 387 9.40 13.73 -22.08
C PHE A 387 9.00 15.20 -22.20
N LYS A 388 8.67 15.64 -23.43
CA LYS A 388 8.36 17.05 -23.72
C LYS A 388 7.13 17.56 -22.99
N ARG A 389 6.06 16.76 -22.93
CA ARG A 389 4.75 17.21 -22.45
C ARG A 389 4.49 16.86 -20.99
N ARG A 390 5.32 15.98 -20.39
CA ARG A 390 5.12 15.53 -19.00
C ARG A 390 6.42 15.64 -18.22
N ALA A 391 7.44 14.87 -18.55
CA ALA A 391 8.65 14.78 -17.70
C ALA A 391 9.35 16.14 -17.52
N TYR A 392 9.61 16.86 -18.61
CA TYR A 392 10.30 18.13 -18.58
C TYR A 392 9.50 19.22 -17.83
N PRO A 393 8.20 19.44 -18.10
CA PRO A 393 7.35 20.31 -17.27
C PRO A 393 7.31 19.91 -15.79
N TYR A 394 7.34 18.61 -15.48
CA TYR A 394 7.42 18.15 -14.09
C TYR A 394 8.77 18.52 -13.46
N ILE A 395 9.90 18.39 -14.16
CA ILE A 395 11.21 18.79 -13.63
C ILE A 395 11.19 20.27 -13.24
N GLU A 396 10.70 21.14 -14.14
CA GLU A 396 10.54 22.56 -13.87
C GLU A 396 9.60 22.82 -12.68
N TYR A 397 8.49 22.09 -12.60
CA TYR A 397 7.56 22.15 -11.47
C TYR A 397 8.24 21.82 -10.13
N MET A 398 8.98 20.72 -10.12
CA MET A 398 9.63 20.20 -8.92
C MET A 398 10.77 21.12 -8.45
N LEU A 399 11.40 21.85 -9.37
CA LEU A 399 12.42 22.86 -9.08
C LEU A 399 11.84 24.16 -8.55
N SER A 400 10.73 24.66 -9.11
CA SER A 400 10.25 26.01 -8.79
C SER A 400 9.17 26.06 -7.71
N ARG A 401 8.26 25.08 -7.60
CA ARG A 401 7.16 25.17 -6.63
C ARG A 401 7.66 24.93 -5.22
N LYS A 402 7.11 25.65 -4.23
CA LYS A 402 7.43 25.44 -2.81
C LYS A 402 6.91 24.12 -2.23
N LYS A 403 5.73 23.69 -2.69
CA LYS A 403 5.03 22.47 -2.23
C LYS A 403 4.65 21.60 -3.42
N PHE A 404 4.39 20.31 -3.16
CA PHE A 404 3.85 19.41 -4.18
C PHE A 404 2.48 19.85 -4.69
N LEU A 405 1.66 20.47 -3.82
CA LEU A 405 0.35 21.01 -4.15
C LEU A 405 0.44 22.53 -4.40
N PHE A 406 -0.02 22.97 -5.56
CA PHE A 406 0.11 24.36 -6.02
C PHE A 406 -1.22 24.94 -6.51
N THR A 407 -1.39 26.25 -6.37
CA THR A 407 -2.54 27.03 -6.85
C THR A 407 -2.11 28.42 -7.30
N THR A 408 -2.74 28.96 -8.33
CA THR A 408 -2.62 30.38 -8.71
C THR A 408 -3.63 31.28 -7.96
N ASN A 409 -4.55 30.67 -7.20
CA ASN A 409 -5.51 31.36 -6.35
C ASN A 409 -5.12 31.24 -4.87
N GLU A 410 -4.55 32.30 -4.30
CA GLU A 410 -4.14 32.37 -2.90
C GLU A 410 -5.31 32.10 -1.92
N LYS A 411 -6.55 32.44 -2.30
CA LYS A 411 -7.73 32.21 -1.44
C LYS A 411 -8.07 30.73 -1.28
N GLN A 412 -7.51 29.84 -2.12
CA GLN A 412 -7.67 28.41 -1.96
C GLN A 412 -6.81 27.91 -0.79
N LYS A 413 -7.45 27.40 0.26
CA LYS A 413 -6.79 26.90 1.48
C LYS A 413 -7.03 25.41 1.76
N ILE A 414 -7.90 24.73 1.01
CA ILE A 414 -8.17 23.30 1.16
C ILE A 414 -6.89 22.51 0.88
N GLN A 415 -6.49 21.62 1.80
CA GLN A 415 -5.24 20.85 1.74
C GLN A 415 -3.96 21.72 1.73
N ARG A 416 -4.06 23.01 2.12
CA ARG A 416 -2.94 23.94 2.34
C ARG A 416 -1.92 24.04 1.17
N PRO A 417 -2.37 24.30 -0.09
CA PRO A 417 -1.49 24.45 -1.24
C PRO A 417 -0.53 25.63 -1.07
N SER A 418 0.60 25.61 -1.80
CA SER A 418 1.39 26.81 -2.02
C SER A 418 0.84 27.60 -3.21
N TYR A 419 1.08 28.90 -3.21
CA TYR A 419 0.92 29.78 -4.37
C TYR A 419 2.23 30.52 -4.71
N THR A 420 3.34 30.12 -4.08
CA THR A 420 4.67 30.72 -4.29
C THR A 420 5.64 29.73 -4.95
N LEU A 421 6.63 30.30 -5.65
CA LEU A 421 7.70 29.57 -6.35
C LEU A 421 9.01 29.55 -5.52
N GLU A 422 8.90 29.30 -4.21
CA GLU A 422 10.04 29.19 -3.29
C GLU A 422 10.64 27.77 -3.26
N GLY A 423 10.66 27.06 -4.39
CA GLY A 423 11.12 25.68 -4.48
C GLY A 423 12.58 25.42 -4.03
N PRO A 424 13.13 24.24 -4.29
CA PRO A 424 12.46 23.09 -4.90
C PRO A 424 11.48 22.41 -3.93
N CYS A 425 10.35 21.94 -4.45
CA CYS A 425 9.55 20.94 -3.73
C CYS A 425 10.10 19.53 -3.94
N ALA A 426 10.99 19.32 -4.91
CA ALA A 426 11.77 18.09 -5.06
C ALA A 426 12.44 17.68 -3.72
N PRO A 427 12.30 16.42 -3.29
CA PRO A 427 13.08 15.88 -2.19
C PRO A 427 14.56 15.69 -2.60
N ILE A 428 15.44 15.49 -1.62
CA ILE A 428 16.90 15.31 -1.85
C ILE A 428 17.15 14.09 -2.74
N SER A 429 16.42 12.99 -2.51
CA SER A 429 16.45 11.78 -3.32
C SER A 429 16.14 12.02 -4.81
N GLU A 430 15.17 12.89 -5.11
CA GLU A 430 14.80 13.25 -6.48
C GLU A 430 15.89 14.06 -7.16
N LEU A 431 16.42 15.08 -6.48
CA LEU A 431 17.52 15.89 -6.99
C LEU A 431 18.79 15.04 -7.21
N SER A 432 19.12 14.16 -6.26
CA SER A 432 20.21 13.19 -6.37
C SER A 432 20.03 12.26 -7.57
N SER A 433 18.82 11.73 -7.77
CA SER A 433 18.53 10.82 -8.88
C SER A 433 18.59 11.54 -10.23
N LEU A 434 18.04 12.75 -10.34
CA LEU A 434 18.18 13.58 -11.55
C LEU A 434 19.65 13.87 -11.87
N PHE A 435 20.47 14.18 -10.86
CA PHE A 435 21.91 14.40 -11.06
C PHE A 435 22.62 13.15 -11.60
N GLY A 436 22.30 11.96 -11.08
CA GLY A 436 22.85 10.70 -11.55
C GLY A 436 22.35 10.28 -12.93
N ILE A 437 21.04 10.45 -13.21
CA ILE A 437 20.41 10.10 -14.49
C ILE A 437 21.03 10.86 -15.67
N PHE A 438 21.35 12.13 -15.45
CA PHE A 438 21.98 12.99 -16.46
C PHE A 438 23.50 13.08 -16.28
N GLU A 439 24.14 12.04 -15.71
CA GLU A 439 25.59 11.85 -15.65
C GLU A 439 26.36 13.14 -15.27
N GLU A 440 25.87 13.81 -14.21
CA GLU A 440 26.44 15.03 -13.63
C GLU A 440 26.36 16.31 -14.49
N ALA A 441 25.76 16.26 -15.67
CA ALA A 441 25.73 17.36 -16.64
C ALA A 441 24.91 18.59 -16.20
N THR A 442 24.07 18.45 -15.17
CA THR A 442 23.31 19.54 -14.55
C THR A 442 23.72 19.72 -13.08
N PRO A 443 24.81 20.46 -12.78
CA PRO A 443 25.30 20.66 -11.40
C PRO A 443 24.28 21.29 -10.44
N ALA A 444 23.30 22.04 -10.97
CA ALA A 444 22.24 22.67 -10.18
C ALA A 444 21.48 21.65 -9.30
N PHE A 445 21.25 20.43 -9.79
CA PHE A 445 20.57 19.39 -9.01
C PHE A 445 21.37 19.01 -7.75
N LYS A 446 22.67 18.78 -7.90
CA LYS A 446 23.58 18.49 -6.79
C LYS A 446 23.67 19.65 -5.81
N GLU A 447 23.81 20.88 -6.31
CA GLU A 447 23.90 22.06 -5.44
C GLU A 447 22.64 22.21 -4.59
N LEU A 448 21.46 22.13 -5.20
CA LEU A 448 20.19 22.17 -4.48
C LEU A 448 20.06 21.02 -3.47
N ALA A 449 20.44 19.79 -3.83
CA ALA A 449 20.39 18.65 -2.92
C ALA A 449 21.27 18.86 -1.67
N VAL A 450 22.49 19.36 -1.85
CA VAL A 450 23.41 19.68 -0.74
C VAL A 450 22.86 20.82 0.12
N GLN A 451 22.32 21.88 -0.49
CA GLN A 451 21.69 22.97 0.26
C GLN A 451 20.51 22.47 1.10
N GLU A 452 19.65 21.62 0.52
CA GLU A 452 18.47 21.08 1.18
C GLU A 452 18.83 20.14 2.34
N PHE A 453 19.94 19.41 2.26
CA PHE A 453 20.44 18.55 3.36
C PHE A 453 20.70 19.33 4.66
N HIS A 454 20.98 20.63 4.56
CA HIS A 454 21.26 21.50 5.70
C HIS A 454 20.07 22.38 6.11
N ARG A 455 18.90 22.20 5.48
CA ARG A 455 17.70 23.02 5.70
C ARG A 455 16.54 22.17 6.24
N SER A 456 15.46 22.85 6.60
CA SER A 456 14.16 22.24 6.85
C SER A 456 13.12 22.85 5.92
N ARG A 457 12.19 22.04 5.42
CA ARG A 457 11.14 22.48 4.48
C ARG A 457 9.77 21.98 4.87
N VAL A 458 8.76 22.65 4.34
CA VAL A 458 7.36 22.22 4.37
C VAL A 458 6.94 21.96 2.93
N ARG A 459 7.00 20.70 2.49
CA ARG A 459 6.66 20.30 1.10
C ARG A 459 5.20 19.86 0.93
N ASN A 460 4.56 19.43 2.03
CA ASN A 460 3.20 18.91 2.03
C ASN A 460 2.47 19.30 3.30
N LEU A 461 1.20 19.70 3.15
CA LEU A 461 0.42 20.29 4.23
C LEU A 461 1.29 21.33 4.96
N ASP A 462 1.32 21.32 6.29
CA ASP A 462 2.24 22.15 7.09
C ASP A 462 3.19 21.31 7.95
N VAL A 463 3.59 20.14 7.45
CA VAL A 463 4.53 19.26 8.14
C VAL A 463 5.96 19.67 7.79
N GLN A 464 6.72 20.08 8.81
CA GLN A 464 8.14 20.38 8.66
C GLN A 464 8.97 19.08 8.55
N GLN A 465 9.89 19.06 7.60
CA GLN A 465 10.80 17.94 7.33
C GLN A 465 12.25 18.44 7.41
N SER A 466 13.09 17.75 8.18
CA SER A 466 14.53 18.01 8.23
C SER A 466 15.22 17.36 7.02
N GLY A 467 16.10 18.10 6.35
CA GLY A 467 16.94 17.53 5.29
C GLY A 467 18.00 16.57 5.81
N LYS A 468 18.50 16.78 7.03
CA LYS A 468 19.58 15.97 7.61
C LYS A 468 19.05 14.69 8.23
N SER A 469 18.89 13.65 7.42
CA SER A 469 18.50 12.30 7.83
C SER A 469 19.44 11.25 7.23
N TRP A 470 19.38 10.00 7.70
CA TRP A 470 20.27 8.93 7.22
C TRP A 470 19.88 8.45 5.82
N GLU A 471 18.59 8.48 5.50
CA GLU A 471 18.01 8.19 4.19
C GLU A 471 18.49 9.22 3.18
N ASN A 472 18.36 10.52 3.50
CA ASN A 472 18.84 11.58 2.63
C ASN A 472 20.37 11.55 2.45
N ALA A 473 21.10 11.15 3.48
CA ALA A 473 22.55 10.95 3.36
C ALA A 473 22.90 9.76 2.44
N LEU A 474 22.14 8.66 2.49
CA LEU A 474 22.29 7.54 1.54
C LEU A 474 22.11 8.02 0.10
N PHE A 475 20.99 8.70 -0.20
CA PHE A 475 20.73 9.17 -1.56
C PHE A 475 21.70 10.25 -2.03
N LEU A 476 22.22 11.08 -1.11
CA LEU A 476 23.26 12.05 -1.45
C LEU A 476 24.61 11.37 -1.71
N TYR A 477 24.95 10.31 -0.96
CA TYR A 477 26.11 9.47 -1.26
C TYR A 477 26.00 8.86 -2.66
N GLU A 478 24.83 8.34 -3.04
CA GLU A 478 24.66 7.75 -4.37
C GLU A 478 24.90 8.74 -5.51
N ALA A 479 24.54 10.01 -5.32
CA ALA A 479 24.76 11.07 -6.30
C ALA A 479 26.20 11.58 -6.35
N VAL A 480 26.85 11.82 -5.19
CA VAL A 480 28.15 12.52 -5.14
C VAL A 480 29.35 11.64 -4.79
N LYS A 481 29.08 10.37 -4.44
CA LYS A 481 30.07 9.33 -4.03
C LYS A 481 31.01 9.72 -2.89
N ASP A 482 30.68 10.74 -2.10
CA ASP A 482 31.45 11.17 -0.92
C ASP A 482 31.14 10.28 0.29
N ARG A 483 32.15 9.51 0.73
CA ARG A 483 32.04 8.53 1.83
C ARG A 483 31.51 9.12 3.13
N LYS A 484 31.67 10.42 3.39
CA LYS A 484 31.15 11.04 4.63
C LYS A 484 29.63 10.86 4.78
N TYR A 485 28.90 10.85 3.66
CA TYR A 485 27.45 10.66 3.66
C TYR A 485 27.08 9.20 3.89
N LEU A 486 27.83 8.26 3.31
CA LEU A 486 27.63 6.82 3.55
C LEU A 486 27.94 6.46 5.01
N ASP A 487 29.05 6.96 5.57
CA ASP A 487 29.43 6.70 6.96
C ASP A 487 28.38 7.27 7.92
N PHE A 488 27.86 8.48 7.63
CA PHE A 488 26.74 9.06 8.38
C PHE A 488 25.47 8.21 8.27
N ALA A 489 25.11 7.79 7.05
CA ALA A 489 23.92 6.97 6.79
C ALA A 489 24.00 5.65 7.57
N LYS A 490 25.12 4.94 7.49
CA LYS A 490 25.36 3.69 8.21
C LYS A 490 25.27 3.86 9.73
N SER A 491 25.99 4.84 10.28
CA SER A 491 26.00 5.09 11.72
C SER A 491 24.59 5.37 12.26
N ARG A 492 23.80 6.17 11.54
CA ARG A 492 22.44 6.54 11.97
C ARG A 492 21.41 5.46 11.67
N ALA A 493 21.59 4.67 10.61
CA ALA A 493 20.78 3.49 10.36
C ALA A 493 21.01 2.41 11.44
N ASP A 494 22.25 2.24 11.92
CA ASP A 494 22.56 1.30 13.01
C ASP A 494 21.91 1.75 14.34
N GLU A 495 21.89 3.06 14.62
CA GLU A 495 21.13 3.62 15.74
C GLU A 495 19.62 3.39 15.58
N TYR A 496 19.09 3.61 14.37
CA TYR A 496 17.70 3.35 14.04
C TYR A 496 17.33 1.88 14.27
N ILE A 497 18.12 0.92 13.78
CA ILE A 497 17.88 -0.51 13.99
C ILE A 497 17.78 -0.85 15.48
N LYS A 498 18.75 -0.39 16.29
CA LYS A 498 18.78 -0.64 17.73
C LYS A 498 17.59 -0.03 18.50
N GLN A 499 17.06 1.09 18.03
CA GLN A 499 15.98 1.81 18.70
C GLN A 499 14.59 1.38 18.24
N ARG A 500 14.45 1.05 16.95
CA ARG A 500 13.15 0.86 16.29
C ARG A 500 12.86 -0.57 15.86
N VAL A 501 13.90 -1.33 15.48
CA VAL A 501 13.74 -2.69 14.93
C VAL A 501 13.95 -3.74 16.01
N GLU A 502 15.06 -3.65 16.75
CA GLU A 502 15.41 -4.58 17.82
C GLU A 502 14.54 -4.42 19.08
N LYS A 503 13.77 -3.34 19.16
CA LYS A 503 12.88 -3.03 20.29
C LYS A 503 11.42 -2.92 19.83
N PRO A 504 10.52 -3.76 20.37
CA PRO A 504 9.09 -3.59 20.15
C PRO A 504 8.61 -2.22 20.62
N GLN A 505 7.86 -1.53 19.77
CA GLN A 505 7.30 -0.22 20.09
C GLN A 505 6.08 -0.38 21.00
N THR A 506 6.01 0.43 22.05
CA THR A 506 4.93 0.41 23.06
C THR A 506 3.91 1.52 22.85
N ALA A 507 4.25 2.55 22.07
CA ALA A 507 3.40 3.70 21.79
C ALA A 507 3.56 4.22 20.35
N PHE A 508 2.78 5.23 20.00
CA PHE A 508 2.80 5.93 18.71
C PHE A 508 3.59 7.24 18.81
N ASP A 509 4.84 7.14 19.23
CA ASP A 509 5.73 8.28 19.49
C ASP A 509 7.15 8.04 18.94
N ASP A 510 7.31 7.09 18.01
CA ASP A 510 8.58 6.85 17.31
C ASP A 510 9.05 8.15 16.63
N PRO A 511 10.15 8.76 17.10
CA PRO A 511 10.61 10.04 16.59
C PRO A 511 11.09 9.96 15.14
N GLN A 512 11.38 8.74 14.64
CA GLN A 512 11.86 8.51 13.29
C GLN A 512 10.76 8.01 12.33
N ALA A 513 9.53 7.75 12.81
CA ALA A 513 8.38 7.38 11.98
C ALA A 513 7.77 8.56 11.21
N GLY A 514 7.96 9.79 11.69
CA GLY A 514 7.24 10.96 11.19
C GLY A 514 5.79 10.97 11.70
N ALA A 515 4.84 11.39 10.86
CA ALA A 515 3.42 11.41 11.23
C ALA A 515 2.78 10.02 11.05
N PHE A 516 2.18 9.48 12.11
CA PHE A 516 1.43 8.22 12.08
C PHE A 516 0.12 8.36 11.29
N PHE A 517 0.20 8.13 9.99
CA PHE A 517 -0.94 8.17 9.07
C PHE A 517 -0.90 7.00 8.07
N PHE A 518 0.11 6.98 7.19
CA PHE A 518 0.31 5.88 6.23
C PHE A 518 0.97 4.67 6.90
N TRP A 519 0.68 3.46 6.41
CA TRP A 519 1.15 2.20 7.00
C TRP A 519 2.67 2.08 7.10
N THR A 520 3.41 2.70 6.18
CA THR A 520 4.88 2.74 6.19
C THR A 520 5.46 3.42 7.44
N ALA A 521 4.71 4.31 8.10
CA ALA A 521 5.12 4.92 9.38
C ALA A 521 4.98 3.97 10.58
N PHE A 522 4.21 2.88 10.46
CA PHE A 522 3.93 1.95 11.55
C PHE A 522 4.94 0.80 11.63
N THR A 523 5.78 0.64 10.60
CA THR A 523 6.77 -0.44 10.45
C THR A 523 8.19 0.13 10.34
N PRO A 524 9.23 -0.71 10.50
CA PRO A 524 10.57 -0.35 10.07
C PRO A 524 10.63 0.18 8.62
N LYS A 525 11.58 1.07 8.33
CA LYS A 525 11.83 1.68 7.00
C LYS A 525 12.41 0.68 6.00
N PHE A 526 11.67 -0.39 5.71
CA PHE A 526 12.15 -1.55 4.96
C PHE A 526 12.62 -1.22 3.54
N ILE A 527 12.06 -0.18 2.91
CA ILE A 527 12.49 0.29 1.59
C ILE A 527 13.90 0.89 1.67
N GLN A 528 14.12 1.88 2.52
CA GLN A 528 15.43 2.55 2.64
C GLN A 528 16.50 1.63 3.24
N LEU A 529 16.11 0.70 4.11
CA LEU A 529 17.01 -0.35 4.61
C LEU A 529 17.43 -1.32 3.50
N LEU A 530 16.53 -1.66 2.56
CA LEU A 530 16.89 -2.47 1.39
C LEU A 530 17.86 -1.70 0.48
N GLU A 531 17.59 -0.42 0.19
CA GLU A 531 18.50 0.41 -0.60
C GLU A 531 19.90 0.48 0.04
N LEU A 532 19.97 0.64 1.37
CA LEU A 532 21.23 0.63 2.09
C LEU A 532 21.93 -0.74 2.03
N TYR A 533 21.19 -1.84 2.12
CA TYR A 533 21.72 -3.19 1.88
C TYR A 533 22.27 -3.31 0.45
N GLU A 534 21.57 -2.80 -0.56
CA GLU A 534 22.02 -2.93 -1.93
C GLU A 534 23.30 -2.13 -2.21
N VAL A 535 23.50 -0.99 -1.55
CA VAL A 535 24.74 -0.21 -1.61
C VAL A 535 25.88 -0.86 -0.82
N THR A 536 25.62 -1.41 0.36
CA THR A 536 26.67 -1.85 1.30
C THR A 536 26.94 -3.36 1.30
N LYS A 537 25.94 -4.15 0.89
CA LYS A 537 25.84 -5.61 1.04
C LYS A 537 25.94 -6.11 2.50
N GLU A 538 25.67 -5.25 3.47
CA GLU A 538 25.73 -5.61 4.89
C GLU A 538 24.41 -6.24 5.37
N GLN A 539 24.48 -7.51 5.77
CA GLN A 539 23.32 -8.37 6.04
C GLN A 539 22.32 -7.79 7.07
N ARG A 540 22.81 -7.07 8.09
CA ARG A 540 21.95 -6.47 9.13
C ARG A 540 20.89 -5.53 8.55
N TYR A 541 21.17 -4.86 7.44
CA TYR A 541 20.22 -3.96 6.79
C TYR A 541 19.12 -4.76 6.07
N LEU A 542 19.48 -5.89 5.45
CA LEU A 542 18.53 -6.81 4.83
C LEU A 542 17.63 -7.48 5.87
N GLU A 543 18.19 -7.94 6.99
CA GLU A 543 17.43 -8.52 8.10
C GLU A 543 16.41 -7.53 8.68
N ALA A 544 16.83 -6.27 8.88
CA ALA A 544 15.94 -5.21 9.34
C ALA A 544 14.86 -4.84 8.29
N ALA A 545 15.20 -4.89 6.99
CA ALA A 545 14.23 -4.70 5.92
C ALA A 545 13.20 -5.83 5.88
N HIS A 546 13.64 -7.08 6.03
CA HIS A 546 12.76 -8.25 6.10
C HIS A 546 11.77 -8.17 7.27
N GLU A 547 12.26 -7.78 8.45
CA GLU A 547 11.40 -7.53 9.61
C GLU A 547 10.31 -6.49 9.32
N GLY A 548 10.68 -5.37 8.71
CA GLY A 548 9.73 -4.33 8.34
C GLY A 548 8.70 -4.78 7.30
N ALA A 549 9.15 -5.50 6.28
CA ALA A 549 8.30 -6.06 5.25
C ALA A 549 7.29 -7.06 5.81
N ARG A 550 7.72 -7.97 6.70
CA ARG A 550 6.83 -8.94 7.37
C ARG A 550 5.78 -8.25 8.22
N ARG A 551 6.15 -7.24 9.02
CA ARG A 551 5.17 -6.44 9.76
C ARG A 551 4.20 -5.72 8.84
N PHE A 552 4.68 -5.18 7.71
CA PHE A 552 3.82 -4.50 6.74
C PHE A 552 2.73 -5.43 6.17
N THR A 553 3.03 -6.72 5.97
CA THR A 553 2.01 -7.67 5.47
C THR A 553 0.78 -7.79 6.38
N GLN A 554 0.88 -7.46 7.67
CA GLN A 554 -0.26 -7.51 8.59
C GLN A 554 -1.36 -6.47 8.26
N PHE A 555 -1.03 -5.46 7.43
CA PHE A 555 -2.01 -4.51 6.86
C PHE A 555 -2.69 -5.01 5.59
N THR A 556 -2.19 -6.09 4.98
CA THR A 556 -2.74 -6.62 3.72
C THR A 556 -3.93 -7.53 4.00
N TRP A 557 -4.97 -7.45 3.18
CA TRP A 557 -6.11 -8.35 3.27
C TRP A 557 -5.69 -9.78 2.98
N MET A 558 -6.08 -10.72 3.85
CA MET A 558 -5.92 -12.17 3.67
C MET A 558 -7.25 -12.92 3.82
N SER A 559 -8.35 -12.19 3.91
CA SER A 559 -9.70 -12.69 4.13
C SER A 559 -10.73 -11.75 3.49
N PRO A 560 -11.99 -12.18 3.27
CA PRO A 560 -12.53 -13.55 3.41
C PRO A 560 -11.89 -14.62 2.50
N LYS A 561 -12.13 -15.90 2.80
CA LYS A 561 -11.71 -17.02 1.94
C LYS A 561 -12.36 -16.88 0.56
N ILE A 562 -11.58 -17.01 -0.51
CA ILE A 562 -12.09 -16.92 -1.89
C ILE A 562 -12.82 -18.23 -2.23
N PRO A 563 -14.10 -18.20 -2.64
CA PRO A 563 -14.81 -19.40 -3.05
C PRO A 563 -14.49 -19.79 -4.50
N GLU A 564 -14.48 -21.10 -4.80
CA GLU A 564 -14.31 -21.62 -6.17
C GLU A 564 -15.63 -21.58 -6.96
N ARG A 565 -16.09 -20.37 -7.29
CA ARG A 565 -17.30 -20.15 -8.10
C ARG A 565 -17.34 -18.76 -8.70
N ASP A 566 -18.28 -18.57 -9.61
CA ASP A 566 -18.58 -17.27 -10.18
C ASP A 566 -19.50 -16.44 -9.27
N ILE A 567 -19.29 -15.12 -9.30
CA ILE A 567 -20.07 -14.09 -8.62
C ILE A 567 -20.72 -13.20 -9.67
N LEU A 568 -22.01 -12.94 -9.52
CA LEU A 568 -22.72 -11.95 -10.32
C LEU A 568 -22.36 -10.55 -9.82
N VAL A 569 -22.01 -9.65 -10.73
CA VAL A 569 -21.74 -8.25 -10.44
C VAL A 569 -22.50 -7.33 -11.40
N ASN A 570 -22.60 -6.06 -11.01
CA ASN A 570 -23.25 -4.99 -11.77
C ASN A 570 -24.75 -5.24 -12.03
N GLU A 571 -25.43 -5.84 -11.05
CA GLU A 571 -26.86 -6.18 -11.11
C GLU A 571 -27.73 -4.99 -11.59
N GLY A 572 -28.66 -5.27 -12.50
CA GLY A 572 -29.48 -4.28 -13.18
C GLY A 572 -28.73 -3.41 -14.20
N GLY A 573 -27.54 -3.82 -14.63
CA GLY A 573 -26.70 -3.09 -15.58
C GLY A 573 -26.07 -1.82 -15.00
N LYS A 574 -25.80 -1.82 -13.69
CA LYS A 574 -25.34 -0.63 -12.95
C LYS A 574 -24.09 -0.92 -12.14
N ALA A 575 -23.08 -0.07 -12.29
CA ALA A 575 -21.93 -0.09 -11.40
C ALA A 575 -22.34 0.51 -10.04
N PRO A 576 -21.67 0.13 -8.93
CA PRO A 576 -21.94 0.75 -7.66
C PRO A 576 -21.56 2.24 -7.67
N LEU A 577 -22.27 3.03 -6.87
CA LEU A 577 -22.02 4.47 -6.71
C LEU A 577 -21.46 4.73 -5.31
N TYR A 578 -20.21 5.17 -5.26
CA TYR A 578 -19.53 5.54 -4.04
C TYR A 578 -20.20 6.76 -3.39
N TRP A 579 -20.50 6.67 -2.09
CA TRP A 579 -21.26 7.68 -1.35
C TRP A 579 -20.60 9.07 -1.39
N TYR A 580 -19.27 9.13 -1.31
CA TYR A 580 -18.51 10.40 -1.34
C TYR A 580 -18.72 11.08 -2.69
N LEU A 581 -18.58 10.34 -3.79
CA LEU A 581 -18.77 10.87 -5.14
C LEU A 581 -20.23 11.27 -5.40
N LYS A 582 -21.20 10.52 -4.88
CA LYS A 582 -22.61 10.92 -4.89
C LYS A 582 -22.80 12.28 -4.22
N SER A 583 -22.18 12.50 -3.05
CA SER A 583 -22.24 13.80 -2.35
C SER A 583 -21.60 14.94 -3.14
N LYS A 584 -20.64 14.62 -4.02
CA LYS A 584 -20.00 15.55 -4.96
C LYS A 584 -20.71 15.68 -6.31
N GLY A 585 -21.91 15.09 -6.47
CA GLY A 585 -22.71 15.22 -7.70
C GLY A 585 -22.30 14.31 -8.86
N HIS A 586 -21.57 13.22 -8.59
CA HIS A 586 -21.27 12.21 -9.62
C HIS A 586 -22.51 11.37 -9.95
N LYS A 587 -22.62 10.95 -11.20
CA LYS A 587 -23.72 10.11 -11.68
C LYS A 587 -23.35 8.64 -11.58
N GLN A 588 -24.34 7.76 -11.37
CA GLN A 588 -24.12 6.32 -11.39
C GLN A 588 -23.78 5.85 -12.82
N MET A 589 -22.76 5.01 -12.95
CA MET A 589 -22.37 4.40 -14.22
C MET A 589 -23.25 3.20 -14.58
N TYR A 590 -23.47 3.02 -15.88
CA TYR A 590 -24.11 1.84 -16.45
C TYR A 590 -23.05 0.94 -17.07
N ILE A 591 -23.05 -0.33 -16.67
CA ILE A 591 -22.14 -1.36 -17.16
C ILE A 591 -22.89 -2.70 -17.15
N PRO A 592 -22.72 -3.58 -18.15
CA PRO A 592 -23.44 -4.84 -18.19
C PRO A 592 -23.24 -5.70 -16.94
N GLU A 593 -24.28 -6.48 -16.61
CA GLU A 593 -24.17 -7.59 -15.68
C GLU A 593 -23.13 -8.60 -16.17
N GLU A 594 -22.30 -9.09 -15.26
CA GLU A 594 -21.23 -10.06 -15.57
C GLU A 594 -21.17 -11.12 -14.47
N LYS A 595 -20.98 -12.38 -14.86
CA LYS A 595 -20.58 -13.44 -13.92
C LYS A 595 -19.08 -13.67 -14.07
N VAL A 596 -18.34 -13.52 -12.98
CA VAL A 596 -16.87 -13.67 -12.98
C VAL A 596 -16.39 -14.54 -11.83
N PRO A 597 -15.28 -15.28 -12.01
CA PRO A 597 -14.66 -16.03 -10.92
C PRO A 597 -14.37 -15.13 -9.71
N ALA A 598 -14.72 -15.60 -8.52
CA ALA A 598 -14.62 -14.81 -7.28
C ALA A 598 -13.22 -14.22 -7.04
N TRP A 599 -12.16 -14.93 -7.44
CA TRP A 599 -10.79 -14.50 -7.24
C TRP A 599 -10.48 -13.14 -7.90
N ARG A 600 -11.11 -12.82 -9.05
CA ARG A 600 -10.91 -11.53 -9.74
C ARG A 600 -11.28 -10.35 -8.84
N LEU A 601 -12.41 -10.50 -8.14
CA LEU A 601 -13.03 -9.51 -7.26
C LEU A 601 -12.36 -9.41 -5.87
N SER A 602 -11.38 -10.25 -5.57
CA SER A 602 -10.75 -10.30 -4.25
C SER A 602 -9.91 -9.05 -3.95
N SER A 603 -9.92 -8.58 -2.71
CA SER A 603 -9.00 -7.53 -2.23
C SER A 603 -7.72 -8.11 -1.62
N ILE A 604 -7.57 -9.44 -1.58
CA ILE A 604 -6.44 -10.10 -0.92
C ILE A 604 -5.12 -9.65 -1.56
N GLY A 605 -4.14 -9.35 -0.72
CA GLY A 605 -2.86 -8.77 -1.12
C GLY A 605 -2.89 -7.27 -1.39
N LEU A 606 -4.00 -6.56 -1.13
CA LEU A 606 -4.04 -5.09 -1.08
C LEU A 606 -4.15 -4.61 0.37
N THR A 607 -3.83 -3.33 0.61
CA THR A 607 -4.01 -2.66 1.91
C THR A 607 -5.07 -1.56 1.79
N PRO A 608 -5.78 -1.18 2.86
CA PRO A 608 -6.35 0.17 2.95
C PRO A 608 -5.23 1.22 2.80
N GLU A 609 -5.57 2.50 2.69
CA GLU A 609 -4.55 3.55 2.48
C GLU A 609 -3.81 3.94 3.77
N SER A 610 -4.55 4.16 4.85
CA SER A 610 -4.03 4.81 6.06
C SER A 610 -4.91 4.51 7.27
N THR A 611 -4.43 4.82 8.48
CA THR A 611 -5.24 4.71 9.70
C THR A 611 -6.50 5.58 9.67
N GLY A 612 -6.41 6.79 9.12
CA GLY A 612 -7.51 7.74 9.10
C GLY A 612 -8.60 7.38 8.10
N THR A 613 -8.25 6.72 7.00
CA THR A 613 -9.16 6.41 5.90
C THR A 613 -9.60 4.94 5.84
N CYS A 614 -9.00 4.04 6.63
CA CYS A 614 -9.33 2.60 6.65
C CYS A 614 -10.77 2.24 7.04
N THR A 615 -11.59 3.21 7.47
CA THR A 615 -13.04 3.01 7.67
C THR A 615 -13.84 3.07 6.38
N GLY A 616 -13.39 3.85 5.39
CA GLY A 616 -14.05 4.00 4.09
C GLY A 616 -13.26 3.40 2.93
N HIS A 617 -11.94 3.55 2.95
CA HIS A 617 -11.02 2.97 1.96
C HIS A 617 -10.67 1.55 2.37
N ARG A 618 -11.38 0.56 1.82
CA ARG A 618 -11.09 -0.85 2.12
C ARG A 618 -9.72 -1.25 1.57
N ALA A 619 -9.44 -0.90 0.32
CA ALA A 619 -8.19 -1.18 -0.34
C ALA A 619 -7.82 -0.09 -1.35
N ILE A 620 -6.54 0.03 -1.68
CA ILE A 620 -6.03 0.93 -2.73
C ILE A 620 -5.33 0.13 -3.83
N PHE A 621 -5.39 0.62 -5.07
CA PHE A 621 -4.67 0.01 -6.20
C PHE A 621 -3.19 0.42 -6.28
N MET A 622 -2.79 1.45 -5.53
CA MET A 622 -1.39 1.90 -5.40
C MET A 622 -0.60 0.96 -4.49
N ALA A 623 -0.26 -0.21 -5.03
CA ALA A 623 0.50 -1.26 -4.34
C ALA A 623 2.01 -1.09 -4.51
N ASN A 624 2.55 0.13 -4.34
CA ASN A 624 3.97 0.43 -4.56
C ASN A 624 4.91 -0.41 -3.67
N TYR A 625 4.41 -0.97 -2.56
CA TYR A 625 5.17 -1.92 -1.74
C TYR A 625 5.46 -3.25 -2.45
N ALA A 626 4.69 -3.64 -3.48
CA ALA A 626 4.76 -4.98 -4.06
C ALA A 626 6.14 -5.32 -4.65
N PRO A 627 6.77 -4.48 -5.50
CA PRO A 627 8.14 -4.73 -5.96
C PRO A 627 9.13 -4.86 -4.79
N TRP A 628 9.00 -4.04 -3.74
CA TRP A 628 9.86 -4.10 -2.57
C TRP A 628 9.73 -5.42 -1.80
N LEU A 629 8.50 -5.90 -1.59
CA LEU A 629 8.26 -7.21 -0.96
C LEU A 629 8.87 -8.35 -1.77
N ILE A 630 8.78 -8.28 -3.10
CA ILE A 630 9.35 -9.33 -3.98
C ILE A 630 10.87 -9.33 -3.91
N ARG A 631 11.54 -8.15 -3.94
CA ARG A 631 13.01 -8.08 -3.81
C ARG A 631 13.49 -8.59 -2.46
N ILE A 632 12.86 -8.14 -1.37
CA ILE A 632 13.20 -8.60 -0.03
C ILE A 632 12.97 -10.11 0.06
N GLY A 633 11.80 -10.60 -0.39
CA GLY A 633 11.48 -12.02 -0.39
C GLY A 633 12.38 -12.87 -1.29
N TYR A 634 12.94 -12.31 -2.37
CA TYR A 634 14.00 -12.97 -3.14
C TYR A 634 15.30 -13.06 -2.32
N TYR A 635 15.78 -11.94 -1.78
CA TYR A 635 17.05 -11.90 -1.03
C TYR A 635 17.03 -12.71 0.27
N THR A 636 15.85 -12.92 0.86
CA THR A 636 15.69 -13.67 2.12
C THR A 636 15.01 -15.04 1.94
N ASP A 637 14.76 -15.46 0.70
CA ASP A 637 13.98 -16.66 0.35
C ASP A 637 12.60 -16.76 1.07
N ASP A 638 11.92 -15.62 1.22
CA ASP A 638 10.57 -15.56 1.78
C ASP A 638 9.53 -15.60 0.66
N SER A 639 8.88 -16.75 0.46
CA SER A 639 7.85 -16.91 -0.58
C SER A 639 6.57 -16.13 -0.27
N PHE A 640 6.23 -15.95 1.01
CA PHE A 640 5.03 -15.23 1.40
C PHE A 640 5.11 -13.76 0.97
N LEU A 641 6.24 -13.10 1.18
CA LEU A 641 6.43 -11.73 0.70
C LEU A 641 6.28 -11.61 -0.83
N ARG A 642 6.87 -12.54 -1.59
CA ARG A 642 6.77 -12.59 -3.06
C ARG A 642 5.32 -12.77 -3.51
N GLU A 643 4.59 -13.72 -2.89
CA GLU A 643 3.20 -14.02 -3.23
C GLU A 643 2.25 -12.88 -2.86
N VAL A 644 2.48 -12.19 -1.74
CA VAL A 644 1.71 -10.99 -1.36
C VAL A 644 1.92 -9.88 -2.38
N GLY A 645 3.17 -9.58 -2.75
CA GLY A 645 3.49 -8.60 -3.78
C GLY A 645 2.82 -8.92 -5.12
N ARG A 646 2.92 -10.17 -5.56
CA ARG A 646 2.27 -10.64 -6.80
C ARG A 646 0.74 -10.53 -6.73
N SER A 647 0.13 -10.93 -5.61
CA SER A 647 -1.33 -10.83 -5.42
C SER A 647 -1.82 -9.39 -5.51
N ALA A 648 -0.98 -8.40 -5.17
CA ALA A 648 -1.32 -6.99 -5.21
C ALA A 648 -1.45 -6.41 -6.63
N ILE A 649 -0.80 -7.02 -7.63
CA ILE A 649 -0.67 -6.46 -8.98
C ILE A 649 -1.44 -7.26 -10.04
N VAL A 650 -1.20 -8.58 -10.12
CA VAL A 650 -1.55 -9.36 -11.31
C VAL A 650 -3.08 -9.49 -11.52
N GLY A 651 -3.52 -9.24 -12.76
CA GLY A 651 -4.88 -9.53 -13.23
C GLY A 651 -5.98 -8.66 -12.60
N ARG A 652 -5.68 -7.43 -12.18
CA ARG A 652 -6.64 -6.54 -11.50
C ARG A 652 -7.29 -5.48 -12.40
N TYR A 653 -6.60 -5.02 -13.44
CA TYR A 653 -7.03 -3.88 -14.25
C TYR A 653 -6.30 -3.82 -15.59
N CYS A 654 -6.98 -3.28 -16.61
CA CYS A 654 -6.43 -3.08 -17.96
C CYS A 654 -6.11 -1.64 -18.33
N SER A 655 -6.36 -0.68 -17.44
CA SER A 655 -5.94 0.72 -17.55
C SER A 655 -5.94 1.31 -16.13
N PHE A 656 -5.87 2.64 -15.98
CA PHE A 656 -5.94 3.30 -14.68
C PHE A 656 -7.29 3.00 -13.98
N PRO A 657 -7.31 2.25 -12.87
CA PRO A 657 -8.54 1.75 -12.25
C PRO A 657 -9.18 2.77 -11.30
N GLY A 658 -8.70 4.02 -11.28
CA GLY A 658 -8.90 4.93 -10.15
C GLY A 658 -8.02 4.53 -8.96
N TYR A 659 -8.36 5.00 -7.76
CA TYR A 659 -7.44 4.90 -6.61
C TYR A 659 -7.83 3.83 -5.59
N HIS A 660 -9.13 3.61 -5.37
CA HIS A 660 -9.64 2.83 -4.24
C HIS A 660 -10.63 1.72 -4.60
N ILE A 661 -10.81 0.78 -3.68
CA ILE A 661 -11.97 -0.10 -3.58
C ILE A 661 -12.84 0.39 -2.42
N ASN A 662 -13.91 1.12 -2.75
CA ASN A 662 -14.80 1.80 -1.78
C ASN A 662 -16.26 1.31 -1.85
N THR A 663 -16.56 0.42 -2.78
CA THR A 663 -17.91 0.03 -3.15
C THR A 663 -18.05 -1.49 -3.18
N ALA A 664 -19.28 -1.97 -3.39
CA ALA A 664 -19.56 -3.39 -3.63
C ALA A 664 -18.68 -3.95 -4.77
N ARG A 665 -18.54 -5.29 -4.80
CA ARG A 665 -17.73 -5.97 -5.81
C ARG A 665 -18.24 -5.65 -7.22
N THR A 666 -17.33 -5.28 -8.11
CA THR A 666 -17.64 -4.87 -9.48
C THR A 666 -16.42 -5.08 -10.38
N THR A 667 -16.67 -5.35 -11.66
CA THR A 667 -15.65 -5.45 -12.71
C THR A 667 -15.42 -4.12 -13.44
N ALA A 668 -16.09 -3.03 -13.04
CA ALA A 668 -16.08 -1.78 -13.78
C ALA A 668 -14.68 -1.18 -13.94
N TYR A 669 -13.90 -1.13 -12.85
CA TYR A 669 -12.53 -0.59 -12.89
C TYR A 669 -11.52 -1.51 -13.60
N GLU A 670 -11.91 -2.75 -13.93
CA GLU A 670 -11.02 -3.68 -14.63
C GLU A 670 -10.93 -3.35 -16.13
N LYS A 671 -11.93 -2.66 -16.69
CA LYS A 671 -12.07 -2.44 -18.13
C LYS A 671 -11.13 -1.33 -18.62
N PRO A 672 -10.54 -1.46 -19.83
CA PRO A 672 -9.58 -0.48 -20.34
C PRO A 672 -10.20 0.89 -20.62
N ASP A 673 -11.48 0.94 -20.97
CA ASP A 673 -12.21 2.18 -21.24
C ASP A 673 -12.72 2.85 -19.95
N TYR A 674 -12.65 2.20 -18.79
CA TYR A 674 -13.12 2.72 -17.50
C TYR A 674 -12.74 4.19 -17.23
N PRO A 675 -11.46 4.60 -17.38
CA PRO A 675 -11.05 5.97 -17.08
C PRO A 675 -11.35 6.99 -18.21
N LEU A 676 -11.84 6.57 -19.38
CA LEU A 676 -12.05 7.43 -20.55
C LEU A 676 -13.40 8.17 -20.50
N ARG A 677 -13.65 8.87 -19.39
CA ARG A 677 -14.93 9.54 -19.08
C ARG A 677 -14.71 10.88 -18.41
N GLU A 678 -15.72 11.74 -18.49
CA GLU A 678 -15.67 13.01 -17.78
C GLU A 678 -15.67 12.75 -16.27
N HIS A 679 -15.00 13.62 -15.49
CA HIS A 679 -14.77 13.36 -14.06
C HIS A 679 -16.06 13.08 -13.26
N LYS A 680 -17.18 13.71 -13.61
CA LYS A 680 -18.49 13.52 -12.94
C LYS A 680 -19.26 12.27 -13.38
N GLU A 681 -18.74 11.54 -14.36
CA GLU A 681 -19.29 10.28 -14.84
C GLU A 681 -18.59 9.06 -14.21
N LEU A 682 -17.52 9.26 -13.44
CA LEU A 682 -16.83 8.22 -12.69
C LEU A 682 -17.52 8.03 -11.33
N SER A 683 -18.08 6.83 -11.07
CA SER A 683 -18.95 6.58 -9.91
C SER A 683 -18.43 5.55 -8.90
N VAL A 684 -17.56 4.64 -9.34
CA VAL A 684 -17.19 3.44 -8.56
C VAL A 684 -16.15 3.74 -7.49
N ASN A 685 -15.16 4.58 -7.82
CA ASN A 685 -14.11 5.05 -6.93
C ASN A 685 -13.59 6.42 -7.39
N SER A 686 -12.76 7.04 -6.56
CA SER A 686 -12.19 8.36 -6.83
C SER A 686 -10.94 8.29 -7.70
N PHE A 687 -10.65 9.43 -8.35
CA PHE A 687 -9.51 9.61 -9.23
C PHE A 687 -8.60 10.70 -8.67
N HIS A 688 -7.35 10.34 -8.41
CA HIS A 688 -6.28 11.28 -8.08
C HIS A 688 -5.31 11.27 -9.26
N TYR A 689 -5.46 12.25 -10.15
CA TYR A 689 -4.78 12.28 -11.44
C TYR A 689 -3.25 12.36 -11.34
N ASN A 690 -2.74 12.78 -10.18
CA ASN A 690 -1.31 12.75 -9.86
C ASN A 690 -0.75 11.34 -9.57
N HIS A 691 -1.59 10.29 -9.49
CA HIS A 691 -1.17 8.91 -9.22
C HIS A 691 -0.92 8.07 -10.48
N ILE A 692 -1.33 8.54 -11.66
CA ILE A 692 -1.24 7.78 -12.92
C ILE A 692 0.22 7.42 -13.23
N TRP A 693 1.11 8.41 -13.25
CA TRP A 693 2.54 8.20 -13.51
C TRP A 693 3.23 7.33 -12.44
N PRO A 694 3.05 7.58 -11.12
CA PRO A 694 3.55 6.67 -10.09
C PRO A 694 3.05 5.22 -10.20
N MET A 695 1.82 5.02 -10.68
CA MET A 695 1.27 3.68 -10.88
C MET A 695 1.92 2.98 -12.07
N MET A 696 2.20 3.70 -13.15
CA MET A 696 2.93 3.15 -14.30
C MET A 696 4.37 2.77 -13.93
N SER A 697 5.08 3.62 -13.18
CA SER A 697 6.41 3.28 -12.64
C SER A 697 6.36 2.06 -11.71
N MET A 698 5.32 1.93 -10.88
CA MET A 698 5.10 0.73 -10.06
C MET A 698 4.95 -0.55 -10.90
N LEU A 699 4.23 -0.48 -12.03
CA LEU A 699 4.05 -1.63 -12.92
C LEU A 699 5.35 -1.99 -13.66
N LEU A 700 6.08 -1.00 -14.15
CA LEU A 700 7.39 -1.23 -14.75
C LEU A 700 8.36 -1.85 -13.75
N ASP A 701 8.40 -1.30 -12.53
CA ASP A 701 9.25 -1.80 -11.46
C ASP A 701 8.88 -3.23 -11.03
N TYR A 702 7.58 -3.53 -10.98
CA TYR A 702 7.09 -4.89 -10.76
C TYR A 702 7.58 -5.87 -11.83
N LEU A 703 7.44 -5.52 -13.13
CA LEU A 703 7.85 -6.37 -14.24
C LEU A 703 9.37 -6.65 -14.23
N VAL A 704 10.18 -5.60 -13.99
CA VAL A 704 11.64 -5.73 -13.86
C VAL A 704 12.00 -6.59 -12.65
N THR A 705 11.35 -6.36 -11.51
CA THR A 705 11.62 -7.08 -10.26
C THR A 705 11.25 -8.56 -10.34
N GLU A 706 10.10 -8.91 -10.92
CA GLU A 706 9.72 -10.31 -11.14
C GLU A 706 10.69 -11.00 -12.10
N THR A 707 11.15 -10.30 -13.15
CA THR A 707 12.13 -10.87 -14.08
C THR A 707 13.46 -11.12 -13.39
N MET A 708 13.92 -10.17 -12.56
CA MET A 708 15.13 -10.33 -11.75
C MET A 708 15.00 -11.53 -10.81
N ALA A 709 13.91 -11.62 -10.04
CA ALA A 709 13.70 -12.68 -9.08
C ALA A 709 13.57 -14.07 -9.74
N ARG A 710 12.80 -14.20 -10.83
CA ARG A 710 12.60 -15.48 -11.53
C ARG A 710 13.82 -15.92 -12.34
N SER A 711 14.68 -14.99 -12.75
CA SER A 711 15.93 -15.29 -13.49
C SER A 711 17.12 -15.53 -12.57
N ASP A 712 16.93 -15.47 -11.25
CA ASP A 712 18.01 -15.51 -10.27
C ASP A 712 19.09 -14.45 -10.56
N LYS A 713 18.63 -13.22 -10.81
CA LYS A 713 19.45 -12.06 -11.22
C LYS A 713 20.25 -12.22 -12.51
N GLN A 714 20.04 -13.28 -13.29
CA GLN A 714 20.68 -13.38 -14.60
C GLN A 714 20.20 -12.28 -15.53
N ILE A 715 18.99 -11.75 -15.32
CA ILE A 715 18.54 -10.48 -15.88
C ILE A 715 18.45 -9.46 -14.74
N ASP A 716 19.20 -8.36 -14.84
CA ASP A 716 19.30 -7.34 -13.79
C ASP A 716 19.63 -5.98 -14.41
N PHE A 717 18.93 -4.93 -14.00
CA PHE A 717 19.12 -3.58 -14.52
C PHE A 717 19.51 -2.62 -13.39
N PRO A 718 20.52 -1.75 -13.60
CA PRO A 718 20.80 -0.67 -12.65
C PRO A 718 19.59 0.25 -12.47
N SER A 719 19.48 0.82 -11.28
CA SER A 719 18.33 1.65 -10.91
C SER A 719 18.72 2.90 -10.13
N HIS A 720 17.87 3.92 -10.21
CA HIS A 720 17.83 5.03 -9.24
C HIS A 720 16.58 4.93 -8.35
N PHE A 721 16.46 5.80 -7.34
CA PHE A 721 15.34 5.78 -6.41
C PHE A 721 14.31 6.86 -6.71
N ILE A 722 13.04 6.45 -6.86
CA ILE A 722 11.89 7.36 -6.90
C ILE A 722 11.26 7.38 -5.52
N GLU A 723 11.40 8.48 -4.79
CA GLU A 723 10.73 8.64 -3.48
C GLU A 723 9.23 8.85 -3.63
N GLY A 724 8.83 9.69 -4.58
CA GLY A 724 7.43 10.13 -4.69
C GLY A 724 6.91 10.79 -3.41
N TYR A 725 5.59 10.94 -3.32
CA TYR A 725 4.92 11.41 -2.09
C TYR A 725 4.42 10.21 -1.29
N ALA A 726 4.60 10.25 0.03
CA ALA A 726 4.12 9.22 0.97
C ALA A 726 4.72 7.84 0.67
N TYR A 727 3.92 6.90 0.18
CA TYR A 727 4.32 5.52 -0.07
C TYR A 727 4.51 5.22 -1.57
N LEU A 728 4.46 6.24 -2.43
CA LEU A 728 4.57 6.12 -3.90
C LEU A 728 6.02 5.92 -4.36
N GLN A 729 6.72 4.98 -3.72
CA GLN A 729 8.15 4.71 -3.86
C GLN A 729 8.40 3.57 -4.85
N ASN A 730 9.25 3.80 -5.85
CA ASN A 730 9.61 2.84 -6.89
C ASN A 730 11.11 2.91 -7.20
N LYS A 731 11.64 1.91 -7.91
CA LYS A 731 12.92 2.06 -8.62
C LYS A 731 12.70 2.71 -9.99
N PHE A 732 13.74 3.41 -10.47
CA PHE A 732 13.82 4.06 -11.79
C PHE A 732 14.77 3.28 -12.69
N TYR A 733 14.38 2.94 -13.92
CA TYR A 733 15.24 2.20 -14.86
C TYR A 733 15.41 2.86 -16.24
N GLY A 734 16.31 2.30 -17.06
CA GLY A 734 16.39 2.59 -18.50
C GLY A 734 17.50 3.55 -18.93
N THR A 735 18.36 4.00 -18.02
CA THR A 735 19.46 4.96 -18.31
C THR A 735 20.85 4.34 -18.35
N GLN A 736 20.99 3.06 -17.97
CA GLN A 736 22.28 2.40 -17.81
C GLN A 736 22.26 0.98 -18.37
N LYS A 737 23.44 0.50 -18.79
CA LYS A 737 23.65 -0.89 -19.24
C LYS A 737 23.55 -1.83 -18.04
N GLY A 738 22.69 -2.83 -18.15
CA GLY A 738 22.52 -3.94 -17.21
C GLY A 738 22.98 -5.27 -17.82
N ARG A 739 22.50 -6.35 -17.22
CA ARG A 739 22.84 -7.72 -17.61
C ARG A 739 21.62 -8.47 -18.11
N PHE A 740 21.81 -9.25 -19.16
CA PHE A 740 20.83 -10.20 -19.68
C PHE A 740 21.53 -11.52 -20.02
N TYR A 741 21.62 -12.42 -19.04
CA TYR A 741 22.45 -13.62 -19.08
C TYR A 741 23.92 -13.29 -19.42
N ASP A 742 24.41 -13.79 -20.55
CA ASP A 742 25.80 -13.60 -21.01
C ASP A 742 26.07 -12.18 -21.54
N TYR A 743 25.01 -11.37 -21.72
CA TYR A 743 25.09 -10.02 -22.27
C TYR A 743 25.18 -8.96 -21.17
N GLN A 744 26.10 -7.99 -21.31
CA GLN A 744 26.33 -6.89 -20.35
C GLN A 744 26.04 -5.50 -20.95
N ASP A 745 25.45 -5.46 -22.13
CA ASP A 745 25.11 -4.25 -22.88
C ASP A 745 23.60 -3.96 -22.86
N ALA A 746 22.82 -4.72 -22.08
CA ALA A 746 21.36 -4.66 -22.10
C ALA A 746 20.83 -3.40 -21.42
N VAL A 747 20.16 -2.53 -22.19
CA VAL A 747 19.45 -1.36 -21.68
C VAL A 747 17.95 -1.61 -21.77
N LEU A 748 17.22 -1.47 -20.65
CA LEU A 748 15.76 -1.63 -20.62
C LEU A 748 15.10 -0.72 -21.66
N TRP A 749 14.32 -1.32 -22.57
CA TRP A 749 13.73 -0.64 -23.71
C TRP A 749 12.45 -1.37 -24.11
N MET A 750 11.31 -0.75 -23.83
CA MET A 750 9.96 -1.31 -23.92
C MET A 750 9.00 -0.32 -24.61
N PRO A 751 9.24 0.06 -25.87
CA PRO A 751 8.31 0.93 -26.60
C PRO A 751 6.95 0.25 -26.79
N SER A 752 5.89 1.06 -26.78
CA SER A 752 4.53 0.57 -27.03
C SER A 752 4.43 -0.14 -28.38
N GLY A 753 3.78 -1.30 -28.39
CA GLY A 753 3.60 -2.10 -29.61
C GLY A 753 4.89 -2.70 -30.17
N LEU A 754 5.90 -2.93 -29.33
CA LEU A 754 7.13 -3.64 -29.72
C LEU A 754 6.83 -5.04 -30.26
N LEU A 755 5.97 -5.77 -29.56
CA LEU A 755 5.59 -7.13 -29.91
C LEU A 755 4.18 -7.43 -29.41
N ASP A 756 3.56 -8.43 -30.03
CA ASP A 756 2.34 -9.07 -29.54
C ASP A 756 2.64 -10.53 -29.15
N VAL A 757 1.94 -11.03 -28.14
CA VAL A 757 1.94 -12.45 -27.77
C VAL A 757 0.49 -12.89 -27.66
N ASP A 758 0.11 -13.91 -28.43
CA ASP A 758 -1.27 -14.42 -28.49
C ASP A 758 -1.71 -15.23 -27.25
N ASN A 759 -1.21 -14.86 -26.07
CA ASN A 759 -1.57 -15.47 -24.79
C ASN A 759 -1.57 -14.43 -23.65
N VAL A 760 -2.75 -14.19 -23.09
CA VAL A 760 -2.96 -13.20 -22.02
C VAL A 760 -2.18 -13.49 -20.73
N GLU A 761 -1.78 -14.73 -20.49
CA GLU A 761 -1.00 -15.13 -19.31
C GLU A 761 0.50 -14.81 -19.45
N ILE A 762 0.94 -14.32 -20.61
CA ILE A 762 2.35 -14.05 -20.90
C ILE A 762 2.61 -12.54 -20.85
N ASN A 763 3.30 -12.09 -19.81
CA ASN A 763 3.90 -10.76 -19.77
C ASN A 763 5.30 -10.82 -20.39
N TYR A 764 5.89 -9.67 -20.72
CA TYR A 764 7.28 -9.61 -21.16
C TYR A 764 8.02 -8.38 -20.61
N ILE A 765 9.34 -8.48 -20.54
CA ILE A 765 10.23 -7.32 -20.56
C ILE A 765 11.15 -7.40 -21.77
N SER A 766 11.61 -6.25 -22.23
CA SER A 766 12.53 -6.15 -23.35
C SER A 766 13.67 -5.18 -23.06
N ALA A 767 14.83 -5.47 -23.63
CA ALA A 767 16.00 -4.62 -23.58
C ALA A 767 16.70 -4.63 -24.93
N ARG A 768 17.37 -3.53 -25.25
CA ARG A 768 18.24 -3.44 -26.43
C ARG A 768 19.70 -3.61 -26.02
N GLY A 769 20.46 -4.32 -26.82
CA GLY A 769 21.92 -4.34 -26.79
C GLY A 769 22.52 -3.52 -27.93
N ASP A 770 23.83 -3.64 -28.11
CA ASP A 770 24.56 -2.97 -29.18
C ASP A 770 24.28 -3.66 -30.55
N ASN A 771 23.97 -4.96 -30.58
CA ASN A 771 23.65 -5.73 -31.81
C ASN A 771 22.60 -6.84 -31.57
N ALA A 772 21.73 -6.68 -30.58
CA ALA A 772 20.71 -7.68 -30.28
C ALA A 772 19.49 -7.07 -29.57
N LEU A 773 18.32 -7.67 -29.79
CA LEU A 773 17.13 -7.46 -28.96
C LEU A 773 17.05 -8.58 -27.91
N TYR A 774 16.87 -8.23 -26.65
CA TYR A 774 16.70 -9.16 -25.55
C TYR A 774 15.26 -9.18 -25.07
N LEU A 775 14.66 -10.35 -24.95
CA LEU A 775 13.26 -10.53 -24.54
C LEU A 775 13.17 -11.57 -23.44
N ALA A 776 12.45 -11.28 -22.36
CA ALA A 776 12.10 -12.25 -21.33
C ALA A 776 10.58 -12.29 -21.18
N PHE A 777 10.01 -13.48 -21.36
CA PHE A 777 8.60 -13.76 -21.25
C PHE A 777 8.30 -14.41 -19.90
N LEU A 778 7.33 -13.89 -19.16
CA LEU A 778 6.95 -14.33 -17.83
C LEU A 778 5.56 -14.97 -17.87
N ASN A 779 5.43 -16.15 -17.26
CA ASN A 779 4.17 -16.88 -17.20
C ASN A 779 3.42 -16.58 -15.90
N GLU A 780 2.23 -16.00 -16.00
CA GLU A 780 1.34 -15.71 -14.88
C GLU A 780 0.35 -16.84 -14.57
N SER A 781 0.51 -18.00 -15.19
CA SER A 781 -0.23 -19.22 -14.90
C SER A 781 0.58 -20.20 -14.03
N ASP A 782 -0.13 -21.06 -13.31
CA ASP A 782 0.38 -22.26 -12.64
C ASP A 782 0.55 -23.46 -13.58
N LYS A 783 0.27 -23.28 -14.88
CA LYS A 783 0.48 -24.26 -15.95
C LYS A 783 1.48 -23.73 -16.98
N GLN A 784 2.06 -24.61 -17.79
CA GLN A 784 2.91 -24.20 -18.90
C GLN A 784 2.12 -23.30 -19.85
N ALA A 785 2.69 -22.16 -20.21
CA ALA A 785 2.12 -21.25 -21.20
C ALA A 785 2.87 -21.42 -22.53
N GLU A 786 2.15 -21.33 -23.63
CA GLU A 786 2.69 -21.29 -24.99
C GLU A 786 2.10 -20.07 -25.69
N GLY A 787 2.86 -19.45 -26.58
CA GLY A 787 2.40 -18.28 -27.32
C GLY A 787 3.25 -18.05 -28.56
N ARG A 788 2.63 -17.51 -29.59
CA ARG A 788 3.26 -16.99 -30.79
C ARG A 788 3.58 -15.53 -30.57
N VAL A 789 4.86 -15.20 -30.66
CA VAL A 789 5.37 -13.83 -30.62
C VAL A 789 5.34 -13.26 -32.03
N SER A 790 4.86 -12.02 -32.18
CA SER A 790 4.91 -11.26 -33.43
C SER A 790 5.59 -9.92 -33.19
N LEU A 791 6.78 -9.70 -33.76
CA LEU A 791 7.56 -8.47 -33.60
C LEU A 791 7.11 -7.37 -34.56
N ASN A 792 7.10 -6.13 -34.07
CA ASN A 792 6.90 -4.96 -34.89
C ASN A 792 8.17 -4.60 -35.68
N GLN A 793 8.14 -4.88 -36.98
CA GLN A 793 9.29 -4.67 -37.87
C GLN A 793 9.58 -3.19 -38.19
N GLU A 794 8.71 -2.26 -37.83
CA GLU A 794 9.02 -0.82 -37.92
C GLU A 794 9.94 -0.36 -36.77
N LEU A 795 9.95 -1.11 -35.67
CA LEU A 795 10.79 -0.84 -34.50
C LEU A 795 12.07 -1.71 -34.49
N VAL A 796 11.99 -2.90 -35.07
CA VAL A 796 13.07 -3.89 -35.10
C VAL A 796 13.17 -4.52 -36.49
N SER A 797 14.18 -4.13 -37.26
CA SER A 797 14.42 -4.74 -38.57
C SER A 797 15.14 -6.08 -38.40
N LEU A 798 14.68 -7.09 -39.14
CA LEU A 798 15.23 -8.44 -39.09
C LEU A 798 15.81 -8.80 -40.46
N ASP A 799 17.13 -8.83 -40.59
CA ASP A 799 17.83 -9.39 -41.75
C ASP A 799 18.73 -10.53 -41.29
N SER A 800 18.33 -11.77 -41.61
CA SER A 800 19.11 -12.98 -41.32
C SER A 800 19.53 -13.10 -39.84
N CYS A 801 18.63 -12.72 -38.93
CA CYS A 801 18.87 -12.72 -37.49
C CYS A 801 18.83 -14.13 -36.89
N LYS A 802 19.39 -14.29 -35.69
CA LYS A 802 19.37 -15.55 -34.93
C LYS A 802 18.64 -15.36 -33.61
N VAL A 803 17.55 -16.11 -33.40
CA VAL A 803 16.94 -16.23 -32.07
C VAL A 803 17.71 -17.29 -31.29
N ARG A 804 18.36 -16.87 -30.21
CA ARG A 804 19.05 -17.73 -29.27
C ARG A 804 18.25 -17.82 -27.98
N LEU A 805 17.89 -19.04 -27.59
CA LEU A 805 17.32 -19.31 -26.28
C LEU A 805 18.41 -19.15 -25.20
N LEU A 806 18.13 -18.38 -24.15
CA LEU A 806 19.07 -18.09 -23.06
C LEU A 806 18.70 -18.85 -21.78
N SER A 807 17.41 -18.94 -21.46
CA SER A 807 16.89 -19.71 -20.32
C SER A 807 16.82 -21.21 -20.63
N ALA A 808 16.92 -22.09 -19.62
CA ALA A 808 16.84 -23.56 -19.71
C ALA A 808 18.08 -24.32 -20.24
N GLY A 809 19.29 -23.80 -20.02
CA GLY A 809 20.55 -24.56 -20.17
C GLY A 809 20.94 -24.97 -21.59
N GLY A 810 20.14 -24.65 -22.61
CA GLY A 810 20.37 -25.02 -24.01
C GLY A 810 20.74 -23.82 -24.88
N LYS A 811 21.88 -23.91 -25.58
CA LYS A 811 22.27 -22.98 -26.66
C LYS A 811 21.53 -23.28 -27.97
N ALA A 812 20.22 -23.53 -27.90
CA ALA A 812 19.43 -23.72 -29.10
C ALA A 812 19.28 -22.36 -29.81
N SER A 813 19.74 -22.29 -31.05
CA SER A 813 19.54 -21.13 -31.91
C SER A 813 18.74 -21.52 -33.16
N LYS A 814 17.89 -20.61 -33.62
CA LYS A 814 17.13 -20.74 -34.86
C LYS A 814 17.27 -19.46 -35.66
N GLU A 815 17.58 -19.59 -36.94
CA GLU A 815 17.55 -18.44 -37.86
C GLU A 815 16.11 -17.99 -38.07
N ILE A 816 15.90 -16.68 -38.01
CA ILE A 816 14.61 -16.06 -38.31
C ILE A 816 14.83 -14.92 -39.31
N SER A 817 13.91 -14.84 -40.26
CA SER A 817 13.77 -13.69 -41.16
C SER A 817 12.37 -13.09 -41.09
N SER A 818 11.45 -13.74 -40.36
CA SER A 818 10.13 -13.22 -40.01
C SER A 818 10.13 -12.73 -38.58
N GLY A 819 9.30 -11.73 -38.26
CA GLY A 819 9.04 -11.28 -36.89
C GLY A 819 8.36 -12.30 -35.98
N ASP A 820 8.00 -13.47 -36.51
CA ASP A 820 7.18 -14.45 -35.81
C ASP A 820 7.98 -15.65 -35.30
N PHE A 821 7.78 -16.02 -34.03
CA PHE A 821 8.33 -17.24 -33.45
C PHE A 821 7.52 -17.72 -32.24
N ASP A 822 7.58 -19.02 -31.97
CA ASP A 822 6.86 -19.63 -30.83
C ASP A 822 7.74 -19.66 -29.58
N ILE A 823 7.12 -19.50 -28.42
CA ILE A 823 7.75 -19.64 -27.11
C ILE A 823 6.96 -20.61 -26.22
N LYS A 824 7.68 -21.26 -25.30
CA LYS A 824 7.10 -22.12 -24.24
C LYS A 824 7.70 -21.71 -22.92
N ILE A 825 6.87 -21.44 -21.93
CA ILE A 825 7.28 -20.89 -20.64
C ILE A 825 6.80 -21.82 -19.53
N PRO A 826 7.69 -22.29 -18.63
CA PRO A 826 7.28 -23.17 -17.54
C PRO A 826 6.27 -22.49 -16.60
N PRO A 827 5.46 -23.27 -15.86
CA PRO A 827 4.57 -22.76 -14.81
C PRO A 827 5.26 -21.74 -13.90
N ARG A 828 4.66 -20.55 -13.72
CA ARG A 828 5.22 -19.47 -12.88
C ARG A 828 6.64 -19.02 -13.20
N GLY A 829 7.22 -19.50 -14.30
CA GLY A 829 8.62 -19.26 -14.64
C GLY A 829 8.79 -18.17 -15.67
N LEU A 830 9.95 -18.19 -16.33
CA LEU A 830 10.27 -17.31 -17.44
C LEU A 830 10.96 -18.05 -18.57
N THR A 831 10.93 -17.47 -19.76
CA THR A 831 11.78 -17.87 -20.89
C THR A 831 12.39 -16.64 -21.53
N ALA A 832 13.70 -16.67 -21.72
CA ALA A 832 14.49 -15.55 -22.19
C ALA A 832 15.18 -15.89 -23.52
N VAL A 833 15.15 -14.94 -24.46
CA VAL A 833 15.77 -15.07 -25.79
C VAL A 833 16.58 -13.82 -26.12
N ALA A 834 17.62 -13.99 -26.93
CA ALA A 834 18.30 -12.91 -27.64
C ALA A 834 18.04 -13.06 -29.14
N ILE A 835 17.72 -11.96 -29.82
CA ILE A 835 17.63 -11.89 -31.28
C ILE A 835 18.89 -11.18 -31.77
N GLU A 836 19.91 -11.96 -32.09
CA GLU A 836 21.23 -11.50 -32.50
C GLU A 836 21.18 -10.98 -33.95
N GLY A 837 21.80 -9.82 -34.19
CA GLY A 837 21.82 -9.16 -35.50
C GLY A 837 20.58 -8.32 -35.81
N ALA A 838 19.68 -8.12 -34.84
CA ALA A 838 18.51 -7.25 -35.00
C ALA A 838 18.92 -5.77 -35.00
N GLU A 839 18.40 -4.99 -35.95
CA GLU A 839 18.61 -3.54 -35.99
C GLU A 839 17.46 -2.82 -35.28
N ILE A 840 17.78 -2.09 -34.21
CA ILE A 840 16.80 -1.48 -33.31
C ILE A 840 16.66 0.02 -33.60
N GLN A 841 15.45 0.46 -33.92
CA GLN A 841 15.14 1.85 -34.28
C GLN A 841 14.79 2.67 -33.03
N THR A 842 15.82 3.10 -32.28
CA THR A 842 15.61 3.95 -31.10
C THR A 842 15.27 5.39 -31.47
N ARG A 843 14.37 6.03 -30.71
CA ARG A 843 13.84 7.37 -31.03
C ARG A 843 14.30 8.45 -30.05
N PHE A 844 14.30 8.15 -28.76
CA PHE A 844 14.45 9.12 -27.68
C PHE A 844 15.51 8.73 -26.65
N GLN A 845 15.57 7.48 -26.21
CA GLN A 845 16.40 7.03 -25.07
C GLN A 845 17.88 7.42 -25.23
N HIS A 846 18.43 7.29 -26.45
CA HIS A 846 19.81 7.69 -26.77
C HIS A 846 20.06 9.20 -26.69
N LYS A 847 19.02 10.04 -26.65
CA LYS A 847 19.17 11.50 -26.49
C LYS A 847 19.44 11.87 -25.03
N VAL A 848 18.94 11.07 -24.10
CA VAL A 848 19.22 11.20 -22.66
C VAL A 848 20.53 10.48 -22.32
N MET A 849 20.71 9.25 -22.83
CA MET A 849 21.92 8.45 -22.65
C MET A 849 23.03 8.96 -23.57
N GLY A 850 23.99 9.70 -23.04
CA GLY A 850 25.12 10.23 -23.82
C GLY A 850 25.58 11.61 -23.40
N VAL A 851 24.96 12.19 -22.39
CA VAL A 851 25.48 13.36 -21.67
C VAL A 851 26.56 12.93 -20.68
N THR A 852 27.50 13.82 -20.36
CA THR A 852 28.57 13.57 -19.39
C THR A 852 28.84 14.79 -18.52
N ALA A 853 29.64 14.60 -17.45
CA ALA A 853 30.10 15.69 -16.61
C ALA A 853 30.88 16.79 -17.37
N GLU A 854 31.50 16.46 -18.52
CA GLU A 854 32.21 17.43 -19.37
C GLU A 854 31.25 18.40 -20.10
N ASP A 855 29.96 18.06 -20.14
CA ASP A 855 28.90 18.90 -20.70
C ASP A 855 28.32 19.87 -19.67
N ALA A 856 28.74 19.77 -18.40
CA ALA A 856 28.31 20.65 -17.32
C ALA A 856 28.78 22.09 -17.54
N TRP A 857 28.04 23.03 -16.96
CA TRP A 857 28.43 24.44 -16.88
C TRP A 857 28.99 24.74 -15.50
N ASP A 858 30.22 25.28 -15.43
CA ASP A 858 30.91 25.62 -14.18
C ASP A 858 30.10 26.62 -13.34
N LYS A 859 29.44 27.57 -14.00
CA LYS A 859 28.54 28.57 -13.39
C LYS A 859 27.14 28.45 -14.00
N GLY A 860 26.59 27.24 -13.96
CA GLY A 860 25.27 26.93 -14.50
C GLY A 860 24.09 27.24 -13.57
N PHE A 861 24.31 27.73 -12.34
CA PHE A 861 23.25 28.00 -11.38
C PHE A 861 23.48 29.34 -10.66
N VAL A 862 22.41 30.10 -10.44
CA VAL A 862 22.46 31.35 -9.67
C VAL A 862 21.15 31.58 -8.91
N GLU A 863 21.27 32.00 -7.65
CA GLU A 863 20.17 32.61 -6.90
C GLU A 863 20.33 34.13 -6.91
N PHE A 864 19.21 34.85 -6.99
CA PHE A 864 19.19 36.30 -7.03
C PHE A 864 18.04 36.90 -6.22
N ASP A 865 18.17 38.16 -5.79
CA ASP A 865 17.35 38.74 -4.71
C ASP A 865 16.45 39.92 -5.10
N SER A 866 16.60 40.50 -6.30
CA SER A 866 15.77 41.64 -6.73
C SER A 866 15.61 41.70 -8.26
N PRO A 867 14.42 41.38 -8.81
CA PRO A 867 13.38 40.54 -8.19
C PRO A 867 13.95 39.20 -7.68
N ALA A 868 13.36 38.57 -6.67
CA ALA A 868 13.97 37.38 -6.08
C ALA A 868 13.70 36.14 -6.95
N GLY A 869 14.71 35.35 -7.28
CA GLY A 869 14.54 34.22 -8.19
C GLY A 869 15.76 33.31 -8.28
N ARG A 870 15.68 32.37 -9.22
CA ARG A 870 16.74 31.42 -9.54
C ARG A 870 16.82 31.17 -11.02
N ALA A 871 18.03 30.91 -11.51
CA ALA A 871 18.27 30.44 -12.85
C ALA A 871 19.17 29.20 -12.83
N ALA A 872 18.88 28.23 -13.69
CA ALA A 872 19.65 27.01 -13.85
C ALA A 872 19.78 26.66 -15.34
N VAL A 873 20.98 26.26 -15.76
CA VAL A 873 21.19 25.53 -17.01
C VAL A 873 20.79 24.07 -16.76
N LEU A 874 19.73 23.62 -17.43
CA LEU A 874 19.31 22.23 -17.43
C LEU A 874 19.86 21.57 -18.68
N ASN A 875 20.99 20.88 -18.55
CA ASN A 875 21.56 20.07 -19.61
C ASN A 875 21.16 18.61 -19.41
N LEU A 876 20.10 18.22 -20.11
CA LEU A 876 19.46 16.90 -20.01
C LEU A 876 19.86 16.03 -21.23
N GLY A 877 21.07 16.27 -21.76
CA GLY A 877 21.57 15.65 -22.97
C GLY A 877 21.00 16.27 -24.25
N LYS A 878 20.98 15.48 -25.33
CA LYS A 878 20.37 15.88 -26.61
C LYS A 878 18.84 15.97 -26.53
N ALA A 879 18.24 15.55 -25.41
CA ALA A 879 16.81 15.64 -25.18
C ALA A 879 16.36 17.09 -24.93
N ALA A 880 17.11 17.83 -24.11
CA ALA A 880 16.88 19.26 -23.86
C ALA A 880 18.14 19.90 -23.24
N LYS A 881 18.51 21.08 -23.75
CA LYS A 881 19.47 22.00 -23.13
C LYS A 881 18.81 23.37 -23.01
N THR A 882 18.51 23.80 -21.80
CA THR A 882 17.74 25.02 -21.55
C THR A 882 18.34 25.85 -20.43
N VAL A 883 18.06 27.16 -20.45
CA VAL A 883 18.14 28.01 -19.27
C VAL A 883 16.73 28.15 -18.72
N TYR A 884 16.53 27.70 -17.48
CA TYR A 884 15.27 27.82 -16.75
C TYR A 884 15.40 28.88 -15.67
N VAL A 885 14.57 29.92 -15.74
CA VAL A 885 14.53 31.04 -14.79
C VAL A 885 13.16 31.12 -14.17
N TYR A 886 13.06 31.25 -12.85
CA TYR A 886 11.79 31.47 -12.16
C TYR A 886 11.94 32.46 -11.01
N LEU A 887 10.88 33.22 -10.74
CA LEU A 887 10.84 34.20 -9.66
C LEU A 887 10.08 33.67 -8.45
N LYS A 888 10.58 33.93 -7.25
CA LYS A 888 9.93 33.63 -5.97
C LYS A 888 8.74 34.57 -5.71
N ASP A 889 8.77 35.75 -6.34
CA ASP A 889 7.70 36.74 -6.33
C ASP A 889 6.39 36.15 -6.88
N SER A 890 5.27 36.68 -6.39
CA SER A 890 3.92 36.24 -6.71
C SER A 890 3.23 37.19 -7.69
N LYS A 891 1.99 36.86 -8.04
CA LYS A 891 1.12 37.76 -8.81
C LYS A 891 0.71 39.04 -8.07
N GLU A 892 0.93 39.12 -6.76
CA GLU A 892 0.66 40.33 -5.99
C GLU A 892 1.84 41.31 -6.12
N ASP A 893 3.05 40.79 -6.33
CA ASP A 893 4.27 41.59 -6.44
C ASP A 893 4.39 42.21 -7.84
N PHE A 894 4.05 41.45 -8.89
CA PHE A 894 4.10 41.93 -10.27
C PHE A 894 2.81 41.64 -11.04
N ARG A 895 2.48 42.52 -11.99
CA ARG A 895 1.40 42.29 -12.97
C ARG A 895 1.91 41.63 -14.26
N ASN A 896 3.18 41.85 -14.59
CA ASN A 896 3.90 41.23 -15.69
C ASN A 896 5.40 41.24 -15.40
N VAL A 897 6.12 40.34 -16.05
CA VAL A 897 7.56 40.18 -15.91
C VAL A 897 8.18 40.02 -17.29
N ASP A 898 9.23 40.79 -17.57
CA ASP A 898 10.06 40.63 -18.75
C ASP A 898 11.39 39.97 -18.38
N MET A 899 11.83 39.01 -19.19
CA MET A 899 13.21 38.54 -19.20
C MET A 899 13.89 39.03 -20.47
N ILE A 900 14.96 39.81 -20.30
CA ILE A 900 15.85 40.24 -21.37
C ILE A 900 17.11 39.37 -21.27
N TYR A 901 17.50 38.70 -22.34
CA TYR A 901 18.65 37.78 -22.31
C TYR A 901 19.52 37.89 -23.56
N ASP A 902 20.76 37.43 -23.45
CA ASP A 902 21.70 37.27 -24.57
C ASP A 902 22.25 35.84 -24.56
N ASP A 903 21.99 35.13 -25.66
CA ASP A 903 22.42 33.76 -25.93
C ASP A 903 23.50 33.70 -27.02
N GLY A 904 24.19 34.81 -27.27
CA GLY A 904 25.19 34.95 -28.33
C GLY A 904 24.61 35.32 -29.69
N SER A 905 23.28 35.29 -29.88
CA SER A 905 22.61 35.81 -31.08
C SER A 905 22.27 37.31 -30.99
N GLY A 906 22.50 37.92 -29.82
CA GLY A 906 22.13 39.29 -29.49
C GLY A 906 21.07 39.34 -28.39
N LYS A 907 20.62 40.55 -28.05
CA LYS A 907 19.63 40.76 -26.99
C LYS A 907 18.22 40.39 -27.44
N ASN A 908 17.61 39.46 -26.72
CA ASN A 908 16.25 38.98 -26.88
C ASN A 908 15.38 39.40 -25.68
N ARG A 909 14.06 39.39 -25.83
CA ARG A 909 13.09 39.71 -24.77
C ARG A 909 11.91 38.74 -24.80
N ILE A 910 11.55 38.21 -23.63
CA ILE A 910 10.32 37.44 -23.40
C ILE A 910 9.49 38.20 -22.37
N GLN A 911 8.24 38.49 -22.72
CA GLN A 911 7.27 39.08 -21.81
C GLN A 911 6.30 38.00 -21.33
N ASP A 912 6.07 37.94 -20.01
CA ASP A 912 5.07 37.08 -19.40
C ASP A 912 4.04 37.93 -18.63
N ASP A 913 2.78 37.78 -19.03
CA ASP A 913 1.63 38.48 -18.45
C ASP A 913 0.74 37.52 -17.61
N SER A 914 1.17 36.27 -17.38
CA SER A 914 0.38 35.26 -16.66
C SER A 914 1.21 34.44 -15.66
N PHE A 915 1.01 34.72 -14.37
CA PHE A 915 1.60 33.93 -13.30
C PHE A 915 1.24 32.43 -13.40
N PRO A 916 2.19 31.49 -13.31
CA PRO A 916 3.50 31.60 -12.62
C PRO A 916 4.66 32.20 -13.43
N TRP A 917 5.47 33.08 -12.81
CA TRP A 917 6.60 33.78 -13.44
C TRP A 917 7.80 32.86 -13.72
N GLU A 918 7.79 32.22 -14.90
CA GLU A 918 8.76 31.21 -15.29
C GLU A 918 9.16 31.36 -16.76
N PHE A 919 10.45 31.24 -17.04
CA PHE A 919 11.02 31.38 -18.38
C PHE A 919 11.89 30.18 -18.70
N THR A 920 11.67 29.60 -19.87
CA THR A 920 12.46 28.48 -20.38
C THR A 920 12.99 28.85 -21.75
N VAL A 921 14.32 28.97 -21.86
CA VAL A 921 15.00 29.32 -23.11
C VAL A 921 15.83 28.12 -23.58
N PRO A 922 15.47 27.48 -24.71
CA PRO A 922 16.35 26.51 -25.36
C PRO A 922 17.65 27.18 -25.78
N ILE A 923 18.79 26.54 -25.52
CA ILE A 923 20.11 27.08 -25.87
C ILE A 923 20.90 26.13 -26.78
N ASP A 924 21.76 26.71 -27.63
CA ASP A 924 22.62 25.93 -28.51
C ASP A 924 23.62 25.08 -27.71
N SER A 925 23.93 23.89 -28.23
CA SER A 925 24.95 23.00 -27.69
C SER A 925 26.34 23.67 -27.55
N ALA A 926 26.71 24.54 -28.50
CA ALA A 926 27.97 25.28 -28.53
C ALA A 926 27.97 26.54 -27.64
N LEU A 927 26.81 26.95 -27.10
CA LEU A 927 26.75 28.10 -26.23
C LEU A 927 27.57 27.87 -24.96
N SER A 928 28.42 28.85 -24.63
CA SER A 928 29.32 28.84 -23.46
C SER A 928 29.02 29.96 -22.45
N SER A 929 28.15 30.90 -22.78
CA SER A 929 27.72 31.97 -21.89
C SER A 929 26.28 32.39 -22.17
N PHE A 930 25.52 32.69 -21.13
CA PHE A 930 24.16 33.23 -21.23
C PHE A 930 23.99 34.33 -20.20
N SER A 931 23.61 35.54 -20.63
CA SER A 931 23.30 36.63 -19.70
C SER A 931 21.82 36.96 -19.68
N PHE A 932 21.30 37.42 -18.54
CA PHE A 932 19.91 37.86 -18.44
C PHE A 932 19.69 38.96 -17.40
N VAL A 933 18.61 39.70 -17.60
CA VAL A 933 18.04 40.73 -16.73
C VAL A 933 16.54 40.48 -16.61
N ILE A 934 16.00 40.65 -15.40
CA ILE A 934 14.56 40.56 -15.13
C ILE A 934 14.01 41.96 -14.87
N GLU A 935 12.91 42.32 -15.53
CA GLU A 935 12.11 43.51 -15.21
C GLU A 935 10.73 43.09 -14.73
N GLY A 936 10.43 43.27 -13.44
CA GLY A 936 9.09 43.09 -12.90
C GLY A 936 8.34 44.43 -12.87
N SER A 937 7.13 44.49 -13.41
CA SER A 937 6.26 45.66 -13.26
C SER A 937 5.31 45.46 -12.09
N GLY A 938 5.41 46.29 -11.05
CA GLY A 938 4.53 46.27 -9.87
C GLY A 938 3.08 46.64 -10.19
N GLN A 939 2.19 46.41 -9.22
CA GLN A 939 0.76 46.73 -9.36
C GLN A 939 0.51 48.24 -9.52
N ASP A 940 1.37 49.05 -8.92
CA ASP A 940 1.38 50.52 -9.00
C ASP A 940 2.07 51.05 -10.27
N GLY A 941 2.68 50.17 -11.06
CA GLY A 941 3.43 50.50 -12.27
C GLY A 941 4.91 50.82 -12.03
N GLU A 942 5.41 50.75 -10.78
CA GLU A 942 6.85 50.83 -10.52
C GLU A 942 7.57 49.62 -11.13
N LYS A 943 8.79 49.84 -11.65
CA LYS A 943 9.60 48.77 -12.24
C LYS A 943 10.71 48.36 -11.28
N VAL A 944 10.82 47.06 -11.04
CA VAL A 944 11.96 46.45 -10.34
C VAL A 944 12.82 45.74 -11.37
N ILE A 945 14.05 46.21 -11.56
CA ILE A 945 14.99 45.68 -12.55
C ILE A 945 16.17 45.05 -11.84
N SER A 946 16.48 43.82 -12.22
CA SER A 946 17.64 43.12 -11.68
C SER A 946 18.95 43.64 -12.26
N LYS A 947 20.07 43.38 -11.57
CA LYS A 947 21.38 43.43 -12.25
C LYS A 947 21.43 42.35 -13.34
N GLU A 948 22.40 42.47 -14.25
CA GLU A 948 22.69 41.41 -15.21
C GLU A 948 23.34 40.22 -14.50
N TYR A 949 22.80 39.03 -14.75
CA TYR A 949 23.36 37.76 -14.30
C TYR A 949 23.96 37.02 -15.48
N LEU A 950 25.00 36.23 -15.21
CA LEU A 950 25.79 35.56 -16.22
C LEU A 950 26.01 34.09 -15.81
N LEU A 951 25.52 33.19 -16.66
CA LEU A 951 25.79 31.76 -16.61
C LEU A 951 26.93 31.45 -17.59
N GLN A 952 27.89 30.61 -17.20
CA GLN A 952 29.04 30.26 -18.05
C GLN A 952 29.44 28.80 -17.92
N LYS A 953 29.92 28.25 -19.03
CA LYS A 953 30.49 26.91 -19.09
C LYS A 953 31.81 26.84 -18.34
#